data_AF-A0AA96LRY7-F1
#
_entry.id   AF-A0AA96LRY7-F1
#
_cell.length_a   1.000
_cell.length_b   1.000
_cell.length_c   1.000
_cell.angle_alpha   90.00
_cell.angle_beta   90.00
_cell.angle_gamma   90.00
#
_symmetry.space_group_name_H-M   'P 1'
#
loop_
_entity.id
_entity.type
_entity.pdbx_description
1 polymer ?
#
loop_
_entity_poly.entity_id
_entity_poly.type
_entity_poly.pdbx_seq_one_letter_code
_entity_poly.pdbx_strand_id
1 'polypeptide(L)'
;MLWWFVIIGMLCSLPLAYARHQTETSANQVEFVFDYRDLLDIADVQTNPQQFVQTQLGQMKAAGIHSMAVYESTLAEFKESRRIEMYNSRDAATLTQTFGDPNENFTYVLFTDSQAQQKLEPLIQKTFADLQVSVKPWSFKNRNGLIIGMSMDDAAMKAMDPDPIALQTLKAQGFQIVVRLSNRRPFNTKEMDALLKQFHDLGVKRIIVDGNEVPGYTEENTEANLNKMADLLNKNGIGLAAIELLKEPQKGFSTLAKQTNYNVVRLHSFTEKDGEKLTEPLKKSELADRVQGVSDRLVLAVKDRNIRMVFMNARPVKSLDKGKVVDPLASYYESLKGKDGAIPRIQDVGFTLGTAEAFDVHTTGWQKIARLFVLLGALSLIVWMISFFLPELTIVFFVLGLLGLVALHTLSANLYAQGLALAAAISAPSVAVMLAIRSVRSGVAAKWKSGVAYGLWQLLKTSVISLFGAVYLVALLNHVTYSLVLQQFRGVGILHLLPIGIAGLYLLFFSENNTYTEKLAHVRRLLSSFISVLWIVIAGVGLAAVVYYLSRTGNEGQASTIEKMFRSFLENTLGVRPRTKEFLVAHPIFLLGAYLSVRYRHAVYLLFIGVIGQLSLVDTFAHLHTPLHISLIRISYGLVLGAIIGLVLIAAWEIITRSWKRWVQPQFSK
;
A
#
# COMPACT_ATOMS: atom_id res chain seq x y z
N MET A 1 37.58 12.89 3.59
CA MET A 1 36.76 13.89 2.88
C MET A 1 35.35 13.38 2.58
N LEU A 2 35.16 12.23 1.90
CA LEU A 2 33.81 11.69 1.58
C LEU A 2 32.85 11.59 2.79
N TRP A 3 33.35 11.17 3.95
CA TRP A 3 32.56 11.08 5.18
C TRP A 3 31.91 12.40 5.60
N TRP A 4 32.59 13.54 5.38
CA TRP A 4 32.02 14.86 5.69
C TRP A 4 30.86 15.20 4.76
N PHE A 5 30.97 14.90 3.46
CA PHE A 5 29.86 15.06 2.53
C PHE A 5 28.66 14.17 2.90
N VAL A 6 28.90 12.94 3.37
CA VAL A 6 27.85 12.05 3.87
C VAL A 6 27.17 12.63 5.11
N ILE A 7 27.89 13.23 6.04
CA ILE A 7 27.29 13.86 7.22
C ILE A 7 26.50 15.11 6.84
N ILE A 8 27.08 16.00 6.03
CA ILE A 8 26.42 17.24 5.62
C ILE A 8 25.14 16.93 4.85
N GLY A 9 25.18 16.00 3.90
CA GLY A 9 23.99 15.56 3.15
C GLY A 9 22.94 14.96 4.07
N MET A 10 23.33 14.19 5.10
CA MET A 10 22.40 13.64 6.09
C MET A 10 21.73 14.75 6.91
N LEU A 11 22.49 15.74 7.41
CA LEU A 11 21.93 16.87 8.15
C LEU A 11 20.96 17.70 7.29
N CYS A 12 21.31 17.94 6.01
CA CYS A 12 20.42 18.60 5.06
C CYS A 12 19.17 17.77 4.69
N SER A 13 19.19 16.45 4.93
CA SER A 13 18.05 15.57 4.68
C SER A 13 17.01 15.63 5.80
N LEU A 14 17.40 15.96 7.04
CA LEU A 14 16.49 16.00 8.19
C LEU A 14 15.34 17.01 8.02
N PRO A 15 15.56 18.25 7.57
CA PRO A 15 14.47 19.18 7.28
C PRO A 15 13.51 18.66 6.20
N LEU A 16 14.00 17.94 5.19
CA LEU A 16 13.16 17.34 4.16
C LEU A 16 12.30 16.22 4.73
N ALA A 17 12.88 15.35 5.57
CA ALA A 17 12.12 14.33 6.29
C ALA A 17 11.06 14.95 7.22
N TYR A 18 11.35 16.09 7.86
CA TYR A 18 10.38 16.80 8.68
C TYR A 18 9.24 17.41 7.86
N ALA A 19 9.54 18.03 6.71
CA ALA A 19 8.50 18.53 5.79
C ALA A 19 7.57 17.39 5.31
N ARG A 20 8.15 16.20 5.10
CA ARG A 20 7.36 14.99 4.81
C ARG A 20 6.42 14.64 5.96
N HIS A 21 6.95 14.62 7.18
CA HIS A 21 6.17 14.30 8.37
C HIS A 21 4.97 15.23 8.53
N GLN A 22 5.17 16.54 8.34
CA GLN A 22 4.08 17.53 8.37
C GLN A 22 3.00 17.24 7.31
N THR A 23 3.43 16.91 6.09
CA THR A 23 2.51 16.54 5.01
C THR A 23 1.70 15.29 5.38
N GLU A 24 2.35 14.25 5.91
CA GLU A 24 1.70 13.00 6.31
C GLU A 24 0.69 13.15 7.46
N THR A 25 0.91 14.12 8.36
CA THR A 25 0.05 14.39 9.53
C THR A 25 -1.00 15.47 9.28
N SER A 26 -1.00 16.13 8.12
CA SER A 26 -1.94 17.21 7.79
C SER A 26 -3.41 16.76 7.73
N ALA A 27 -3.66 15.51 7.30
CA ALA A 27 -5.00 14.95 7.23
C ALA A 27 -5.19 13.88 8.31
N ASN A 28 -6.20 14.03 9.17
CA ASN A 28 -6.53 13.11 10.27
C ASN A 28 -7.97 12.56 10.21
N GLN A 29 -8.77 12.97 9.21
CA GLN A 29 -10.14 12.49 9.05
C GLN A 29 -10.18 11.17 8.25
N VAL A 30 -10.92 10.20 8.77
CA VAL A 30 -11.13 8.90 8.14
C VAL A 30 -12.60 8.76 7.74
N GLU A 31 -12.81 8.45 6.47
CA GLU A 31 -14.11 8.29 5.86
C GLU A 31 -14.41 6.81 5.60
N PHE A 32 -15.49 6.30 6.18
CA PHE A 32 -16.03 4.98 5.85
C PHE A 32 -17.15 5.14 4.85
N VAL A 33 -16.94 4.61 3.65
CA VAL A 33 -17.85 4.69 2.51
C VAL A 33 -18.39 3.29 2.24
N PHE A 34 -19.70 3.14 2.21
CA PHE A 34 -20.34 1.89 1.77
C PHE A 34 -20.88 2.03 0.35
N ASP A 35 -20.85 0.94 -0.40
CA ASP A 35 -21.39 0.89 -1.75
C ASP A 35 -22.93 0.84 -1.74
N TYR A 36 -23.58 1.90 -2.21
CA TYR A 36 -25.05 1.96 -2.19
C TYR A 36 -25.68 0.93 -3.12
N ARG A 37 -25.02 0.57 -4.23
CA ARG A 37 -25.52 -0.45 -5.14
C ARG A 37 -25.53 -1.81 -4.47
N ASP A 38 -24.47 -2.16 -3.76
CA ASP A 38 -24.37 -3.41 -3.02
C ASP A 38 -25.48 -3.53 -1.94
N LEU A 39 -25.89 -2.41 -1.34
CA LEU A 39 -27.03 -2.40 -0.42
C LEU A 39 -28.35 -2.72 -1.14
N LEU A 40 -28.56 -2.20 -2.35
CA LEU A 40 -29.74 -2.48 -3.16
C LEU A 40 -29.78 -3.95 -3.60
N ASP A 41 -28.64 -4.51 -4.01
CA ASP A 41 -28.52 -5.92 -4.38
C ASP A 41 -28.87 -6.85 -3.21
N ILE A 42 -28.41 -6.52 -2.00
CA ILE A 42 -28.76 -7.26 -0.78
C ILE A 42 -30.25 -7.06 -0.44
N ALA A 43 -30.81 -5.88 -0.70
CA ALA A 43 -32.21 -5.58 -0.41
C ALA A 43 -33.17 -6.33 -1.35
N ASP A 44 -32.82 -6.52 -2.62
CA ASP A 44 -33.69 -7.12 -3.63
C ASP A 44 -34.07 -8.59 -3.31
N VAL A 45 -33.20 -9.30 -2.58
CA VAL A 45 -33.46 -10.67 -2.10
C VAL A 45 -34.22 -10.74 -0.78
N GLN A 46 -34.59 -9.60 -0.17
CA GLN A 46 -35.31 -9.55 1.11
C GLN A 46 -36.82 -9.53 0.91
N THR A 47 -37.57 -9.93 1.94
CA THR A 47 -39.04 -9.91 1.93
C THR A 47 -39.62 -8.50 1.76
N ASN A 48 -38.97 -7.48 2.35
CA ASN A 48 -39.35 -6.07 2.19
C ASN A 48 -38.11 -5.21 1.87
N PRO A 49 -37.75 -5.06 0.58
CA PRO A 49 -36.52 -4.38 0.16
C PRO A 49 -36.43 -2.93 0.65
N GLN A 50 -37.50 -2.14 0.52
CA GLN A 50 -37.47 -0.71 0.87
C GLN A 50 -37.29 -0.51 2.38
N GLN A 51 -38.02 -1.27 3.20
CA GLN A 51 -37.86 -1.21 4.66
C GLN A 51 -36.48 -1.70 5.10
N PHE A 52 -35.94 -2.72 4.42
CA PHE A 52 -34.59 -3.22 4.68
C PHE A 52 -33.55 -2.12 4.44
N VAL A 53 -33.59 -1.44 3.27
CA VAL A 53 -32.68 -0.32 2.96
C VAL A 53 -32.74 0.75 4.05
N GLN A 54 -33.94 1.25 4.41
CA GLN A 54 -34.07 2.28 5.46
C GLN A 54 -33.50 1.83 6.81
N THR A 55 -33.73 0.57 7.19
CA THR A 55 -33.20 0.01 8.44
C THR A 55 -31.67 -0.07 8.41
N GLN A 56 -31.10 -0.55 7.31
CA GLN A 56 -29.66 -0.70 7.16
C GLN A 56 -28.95 0.66 7.09
N LEU A 57 -29.53 1.67 6.42
CA LEU A 57 -28.99 3.04 6.42
C LEU A 57 -28.87 3.60 7.85
N GLY A 58 -29.86 3.36 8.71
CA GLY A 58 -29.77 3.71 10.13
C GLY A 58 -28.68 2.95 10.88
N GLN A 59 -28.55 1.64 10.64
CA GLN A 59 -27.52 0.80 11.28
C GLN A 59 -26.10 1.18 10.86
N MET A 60 -25.90 1.49 9.57
CA MET A 60 -24.63 1.97 9.01
C MET A 60 -24.17 3.26 9.68
N LYS A 61 -25.07 4.25 9.81
CA LYS A 61 -24.75 5.50 10.54
C LYS A 61 -24.38 5.24 11.99
N ALA A 62 -25.15 4.41 12.67
CA ALA A 62 -24.83 4.02 14.04
C ALA A 62 -23.49 3.26 14.15
N ALA A 63 -23.03 2.62 13.07
CA ALA A 63 -21.75 1.94 12.94
C ALA A 63 -20.59 2.84 12.50
N GLY A 64 -20.83 4.14 12.29
CA GLY A 64 -19.80 5.09 11.86
C GLY A 64 -19.52 5.08 10.37
N ILE A 65 -20.40 4.48 9.56
CA ILE A 65 -20.42 4.64 8.10
C ILE A 65 -21.29 5.86 7.80
N HIS A 66 -20.66 6.98 7.46
CA HIS A 66 -21.34 8.26 7.19
C HIS A 66 -21.36 8.66 5.71
N SER A 67 -20.75 7.85 4.85
CA SER A 67 -20.66 8.12 3.41
C SER A 67 -21.20 6.98 2.57
N MET A 68 -21.82 7.33 1.44
CA MET A 68 -22.33 6.38 0.47
C MET A 68 -21.73 6.63 -0.91
N ALA A 69 -21.28 5.55 -1.53
CA ALA A 69 -20.84 5.57 -2.91
C ALA A 69 -22.02 5.40 -3.84
N VAL A 70 -22.16 6.30 -4.81
CA VAL A 70 -23.22 6.26 -5.83
C VAL A 70 -22.56 6.23 -7.20
N TYR A 71 -22.99 5.30 -8.06
CA TYR A 71 -22.45 5.13 -9.40
C TYR A 71 -23.20 5.98 -10.42
N GLU A 72 -22.60 6.13 -11.60
CA GLU A 72 -23.37 6.39 -12.82
C GLU A 72 -24.45 5.33 -12.98
N SER A 73 -25.69 5.76 -13.17
CA SER A 73 -26.82 4.85 -13.21
C SER A 73 -26.98 4.16 -14.56
N THR A 74 -27.72 3.05 -14.55
CA THR A 74 -28.10 2.30 -15.75
C THR A 74 -29.56 1.90 -15.64
N LEU A 75 -30.20 1.46 -16.74
CA LEU A 75 -31.57 0.93 -16.61
C LEU A 75 -31.63 -0.33 -15.72
N ALA A 76 -30.56 -1.14 -15.69
CA ALA A 76 -30.44 -2.24 -14.74
C ALA A 76 -30.52 -1.76 -13.28
N GLU A 77 -29.77 -0.72 -12.93
CA GLU A 77 -29.77 -0.15 -11.58
C GLU A 77 -31.12 0.52 -11.23
N PHE A 78 -31.78 1.17 -12.20
CA PHE A 78 -33.14 1.69 -11.97
C PHE A 78 -34.17 0.58 -11.73
N LYS A 79 -33.97 -0.61 -12.32
CA LYS A 79 -34.79 -1.79 -12.04
C LYS A 79 -34.48 -2.36 -10.65
N GLU A 80 -33.21 -2.53 -10.31
CA GLU A 80 -32.75 -2.99 -8.98
C GLU A 80 -33.26 -2.08 -7.86
N SER A 81 -33.22 -0.76 -8.07
CA SER A 81 -33.78 0.25 -7.14
C SER A 81 -35.31 0.39 -7.20
N ARG A 82 -36.01 -0.47 -7.96
CA ARG A 82 -37.47 -0.49 -8.11
C ARG A 82 -38.08 0.84 -8.59
N ARG A 83 -37.33 1.60 -9.39
CA ARG A 83 -37.78 2.84 -10.04
C ARG A 83 -38.47 2.59 -11.37
N ILE A 84 -38.05 1.54 -12.06
CA ILE A 84 -38.63 1.10 -13.32
C ILE A 84 -38.84 -0.41 -13.33
N GLU A 85 -39.75 -0.86 -14.18
CA GLU A 85 -39.80 -2.23 -14.68
C GLU A 85 -39.29 -2.25 -16.12
N MET A 86 -38.62 -3.33 -16.50
CA MET A 86 -38.09 -3.51 -17.85
C MET A 86 -38.56 -4.83 -18.45
N TYR A 87 -38.95 -4.77 -19.72
CA TYR A 87 -39.47 -5.86 -20.52
C TYR A 87 -38.81 -5.85 -21.90
N ASN A 88 -38.61 -7.02 -22.51
CA ASN A 88 -38.29 -7.10 -23.94
C ASN A 88 -39.58 -7.09 -24.79
N SER A 89 -39.47 -7.02 -26.11
CA SER A 89 -40.64 -7.03 -27.02
C SER A 89 -41.57 -8.25 -26.83
N ARG A 90 -41.04 -9.43 -26.46
CA ARG A 90 -41.86 -10.63 -26.22
C ARG A 90 -42.63 -10.54 -24.90
N ASP A 91 -41.97 -10.04 -23.85
CA ASP A 91 -42.58 -9.81 -22.55
C ASP A 91 -43.70 -8.75 -22.67
N ALA A 92 -43.43 -7.67 -23.40
CA ALA A 92 -44.40 -6.60 -23.68
C ALA A 92 -45.61 -7.13 -24.44
N ALA A 93 -45.40 -7.91 -25.52
CA ALA A 93 -46.47 -8.58 -26.27
C ALA A 93 -47.31 -9.52 -25.39
N THR A 94 -46.65 -10.25 -24.48
CA THR A 94 -47.32 -11.10 -23.49
C THR A 94 -48.17 -10.27 -22.51
N LEU A 95 -47.65 -9.13 -22.04
CA LEU A 95 -48.37 -8.21 -21.15
C LEU A 95 -49.60 -7.58 -21.80
N THR A 96 -49.49 -7.19 -23.07
CA THR A 96 -50.58 -6.58 -23.85
C THR A 96 -51.51 -7.60 -24.48
N GLN A 97 -51.20 -8.90 -24.39
CA GLN A 97 -51.93 -9.99 -25.06
C GLN A 97 -52.01 -9.80 -26.58
N THR A 98 -50.94 -9.29 -27.18
CA THR A 98 -50.82 -9.07 -28.63
C THR A 98 -49.73 -9.98 -29.22
N PHE A 99 -49.72 -10.16 -30.55
CA PHE A 99 -48.60 -10.79 -31.23
C PHE A 99 -47.44 -9.80 -31.32
N GLY A 100 -46.26 -10.20 -30.89
CA GLY A 100 -45.03 -9.40 -31.05
C GLY A 100 -44.55 -9.42 -32.50
N ASP A 101 -43.95 -8.32 -32.96
CA ASP A 101 -43.27 -8.28 -34.25
C ASP A 101 -42.00 -9.16 -34.19
N PRO A 102 -41.87 -10.22 -35.02
CA PRO A 102 -40.69 -11.08 -35.03
C PRO A 102 -39.38 -10.36 -35.35
N ASN A 103 -39.44 -9.19 -35.98
CA ASN A 103 -38.28 -8.38 -36.34
C ASN A 103 -37.93 -7.32 -35.29
N GLU A 104 -38.68 -7.24 -34.19
CA GLU A 104 -38.48 -6.26 -33.13
C GLU A 104 -37.79 -6.88 -31.90
N ASN A 105 -36.73 -6.22 -31.43
CA ASN A 105 -36.07 -6.55 -30.17
C ASN A 105 -35.77 -5.26 -29.39
N PHE A 106 -36.84 -4.63 -28.91
CA PHE A 106 -36.80 -3.36 -28.21
C PHE A 106 -36.94 -3.55 -26.69
N THR A 107 -36.58 -2.50 -25.97
CA THR A 107 -36.69 -2.43 -24.51
C THR A 107 -37.91 -1.59 -24.15
N TYR A 108 -38.77 -2.16 -23.34
CA TYR A 108 -40.00 -1.55 -22.85
C TYR A 108 -39.81 -1.23 -21.36
N VAL A 109 -39.91 0.05 -21.00
CA VAL A 109 -39.70 0.56 -19.64
C VAL A 109 -41.03 1.06 -19.10
N LEU A 110 -41.40 0.69 -17.87
CA LEU A 110 -42.52 1.29 -17.13
C LEU A 110 -42.00 1.96 -15.86
N PHE A 111 -42.43 3.19 -15.58
CA PHE A 111 -42.12 3.85 -14.31
C PHE A 111 -42.99 3.27 -13.19
N THR A 112 -42.39 3.05 -12.02
CA THR A 112 -43.13 2.47 -10.87
C THR A 112 -44.03 3.49 -10.18
N ASP A 113 -43.66 4.77 -10.22
CA ASP A 113 -44.43 5.88 -9.66
C ASP A 113 -44.20 7.20 -10.44
N SER A 114 -44.99 8.23 -10.12
CA SER A 114 -44.94 9.54 -10.79
C SER A 114 -43.64 10.31 -10.51
N GLN A 115 -42.99 10.09 -9.37
CA GLN A 115 -41.73 10.74 -9.03
C GLN A 115 -40.60 10.17 -9.89
N ALA A 116 -40.54 8.84 -10.03
CA ALA A 116 -39.63 8.13 -10.91
C ALA A 116 -39.80 8.60 -12.36
N GLN A 117 -41.04 8.72 -12.84
CA GLN A 117 -41.31 9.26 -14.17
C GLN A 117 -40.73 10.68 -14.33
N GLN A 118 -41.12 11.63 -13.46
CA GLN A 118 -40.72 13.03 -13.58
C GLN A 118 -39.21 13.25 -13.56
N LYS A 119 -38.47 12.41 -12.82
CA LYS A 119 -37.01 12.55 -12.68
C LYS A 119 -36.22 11.73 -13.70
N LEU A 120 -36.69 10.54 -14.06
CA LEU A 120 -35.92 9.60 -14.89
C LEU A 120 -36.31 9.65 -16.37
N GLU A 121 -37.55 10.01 -16.72
CA GLU A 121 -37.97 10.09 -18.12
C GLU A 121 -37.08 11.04 -18.97
N PRO A 122 -36.79 12.29 -18.53
CA PRO A 122 -35.93 13.18 -19.29
C PRO A 122 -34.48 12.68 -19.40
N LEU A 123 -33.98 12.03 -18.35
CA LEU A 123 -32.63 11.45 -18.31
C LEU A 123 -32.50 10.31 -19.34
N ILE A 124 -33.44 9.37 -19.32
CA ILE A 124 -33.48 8.23 -20.24
C ILE A 124 -33.62 8.74 -21.68
N GLN A 125 -34.59 9.62 -21.95
CA GLN A 125 -34.79 10.18 -23.29
C GLN A 125 -33.54 10.87 -23.82
N LYS A 126 -32.87 11.68 -23.00
CA LYS A 126 -31.62 12.35 -23.38
C LYS A 126 -30.53 11.34 -23.71
N THR A 127 -30.26 10.38 -22.83
CA THR A 127 -29.17 9.41 -23.02
C THR A 127 -29.34 8.60 -24.31
N PHE A 128 -30.55 8.12 -24.60
CA PHE A 128 -30.78 7.35 -25.81
C PHE A 128 -30.84 8.23 -27.07
N ALA A 129 -31.28 9.49 -26.95
CA ALA A 129 -31.19 10.46 -28.06
C ALA A 129 -29.73 10.78 -28.43
N ASP A 130 -28.85 10.96 -27.44
CA ASP A 130 -27.41 11.19 -27.67
C ASP A 130 -26.74 9.99 -28.36
N LEU A 131 -27.26 8.78 -28.10
CA LEU A 131 -26.85 7.54 -28.76
C LEU A 131 -27.53 7.30 -30.12
N GLN A 132 -28.36 8.24 -30.60
CA GLN A 132 -29.12 8.12 -31.84
C GLN A 132 -30.10 6.92 -31.86
N VAL A 133 -30.61 6.54 -30.69
CA VAL A 133 -31.59 5.45 -30.52
C VAL A 133 -33.00 6.03 -30.42
N SER A 134 -33.96 5.45 -31.15
CA SER A 134 -35.35 5.92 -31.10
C SER A 134 -35.99 5.63 -29.74
N VAL A 135 -36.57 6.65 -29.11
CA VAL A 135 -37.40 6.51 -27.91
C VAL A 135 -38.82 6.96 -28.20
N LYS A 136 -39.82 6.13 -27.85
CA LYS A 136 -41.25 6.41 -28.06
C LYS A 136 -42.00 6.31 -26.73
N PRO A 137 -43.06 7.11 -26.51
CA PRO A 137 -43.90 6.96 -25.33
C PRO A 137 -44.65 5.63 -25.38
N TRP A 138 -44.81 5.00 -24.22
CA TRP A 138 -45.64 3.83 -24.03
C TRP A 138 -46.42 3.93 -22.73
N SER A 139 -47.54 3.24 -22.65
CA SER A 139 -48.30 3.16 -21.42
C SER A 139 -48.97 1.80 -21.30
N PHE A 140 -49.06 1.31 -20.07
CA PHE A 140 -49.72 0.07 -19.75
C PHE A 140 -50.45 0.19 -18.42
N LYS A 141 -51.76 -0.13 -18.40
CA LYS A 141 -52.61 -0.08 -17.20
C LYS A 141 -52.43 1.21 -16.37
N ASN A 142 -52.53 2.37 -17.02
CA ASN A 142 -52.35 3.71 -16.43
C ASN A 142 -50.95 4.01 -15.85
N ARG A 143 -49.94 3.22 -16.20
CA ARG A 143 -48.53 3.56 -15.95
C ARG A 143 -47.88 4.05 -17.23
N ASN A 144 -47.17 5.16 -17.13
CA ASN A 144 -46.38 5.70 -18.22
C ASN A 144 -45.05 4.96 -18.35
N GLY A 145 -44.51 4.97 -19.55
CA GLY A 145 -43.33 4.22 -19.92
C GLY A 145 -42.74 4.68 -21.24
N LEU A 146 -41.68 3.99 -21.66
CA LEU A 146 -40.92 4.28 -22.87
C LEU A 146 -40.62 2.99 -23.63
N ILE A 147 -40.58 3.08 -24.96
CA ILE A 147 -40.03 2.05 -25.84
C ILE A 147 -38.72 2.58 -26.36
N ILE A 148 -37.65 1.82 -26.16
CA ILE A 148 -36.29 2.15 -26.58
C ILE A 148 -35.93 1.19 -27.70
N GLY A 149 -35.53 1.73 -28.84
CA GLY A 149 -35.15 1.00 -30.06
C GLY A 149 -33.83 0.25 -29.95
N MET A 150 -33.60 -0.46 -28.85
CA MET A 150 -32.37 -1.18 -28.51
C MET A 150 -32.72 -2.45 -27.72
N SER A 151 -31.89 -3.48 -27.84
CA SER A 151 -32.05 -4.73 -27.09
C SER A 151 -32.02 -4.48 -25.57
N MET A 152 -32.75 -5.29 -24.81
CA MET A 152 -32.84 -5.15 -23.35
C MET A 152 -31.47 -5.22 -22.69
N ASP A 153 -30.61 -6.15 -23.12
CA ASP A 153 -29.27 -6.32 -22.55
C ASP A 153 -28.37 -5.10 -22.84
N ASP A 154 -28.37 -4.59 -24.07
CA ASP A 154 -27.56 -3.42 -24.42
C ASP A 154 -28.06 -2.14 -23.75
N ALA A 155 -29.38 -1.94 -23.72
CA ALA A 155 -30.02 -0.79 -23.10
C ALA A 155 -29.79 -0.79 -21.58
N ALA A 156 -29.84 -1.96 -20.96
CA ALA A 156 -29.61 -2.14 -19.53
C ALA A 156 -28.23 -1.71 -19.05
N MET A 157 -27.22 -1.67 -19.92
CA MET A 157 -25.83 -1.33 -19.58
C MET A 157 -25.42 0.10 -19.95
N LYS A 158 -26.30 0.90 -20.59
CA LYS A 158 -25.95 2.28 -20.97
C LYS A 158 -25.85 3.16 -19.72
N ALA A 159 -24.66 3.75 -19.53
CA ALA A 159 -24.36 4.64 -18.42
C ALA A 159 -25.10 5.97 -18.56
N MET A 160 -25.62 6.46 -17.44
CA MET A 160 -26.37 7.70 -17.28
C MET A 160 -25.84 8.47 -16.06
N ASP A 161 -26.29 9.70 -15.89
CA ASP A 161 -26.00 10.44 -14.66
C ASP A 161 -26.58 9.68 -13.45
N PRO A 162 -25.94 9.77 -12.26
CA PRO A 162 -26.39 9.04 -11.07
C PRO A 162 -27.85 9.34 -10.69
N ASP A 163 -28.55 8.34 -10.14
CA ASP A 163 -29.97 8.43 -9.74
C ASP A 163 -30.22 9.68 -8.89
N PRO A 164 -30.92 10.71 -9.42
CA PRO A 164 -31.18 11.94 -8.68
C PRO A 164 -32.04 11.70 -7.44
N ILE A 165 -32.89 10.66 -7.45
CA ILE A 165 -33.73 10.31 -6.30
C ILE A 165 -32.86 9.68 -5.20
N ALA A 166 -31.96 8.76 -5.56
CA ALA A 166 -31.01 8.19 -4.60
C ALA A 166 -30.11 9.27 -3.98
N LEU A 167 -29.52 10.14 -4.80
CA LEU A 167 -28.69 11.26 -4.34
C LEU A 167 -29.42 12.14 -3.32
N GLN A 168 -30.65 12.55 -3.63
CA GLN A 168 -31.45 13.38 -2.72
C GLN A 168 -31.84 12.64 -1.44
N THR A 169 -32.21 11.35 -1.56
CA THR A 169 -32.60 10.52 -0.41
C THR A 169 -31.44 10.34 0.56
N LEU A 170 -30.26 9.99 0.05
CA LEU A 170 -29.05 9.81 0.86
C LEU A 170 -28.62 11.13 1.51
N LYS A 171 -28.69 12.24 0.77
CA LYS A 171 -28.40 13.57 1.32
C LYS A 171 -29.37 13.97 2.42
N ALA A 172 -30.67 13.75 2.21
CA ALA A 172 -31.71 14.05 3.20
C ALA A 172 -31.58 13.21 4.48
N GLN A 173 -31.11 11.97 4.34
CA GLN A 173 -30.76 11.13 5.48
C GLN A 173 -29.44 11.53 6.14
N GLY A 174 -28.70 12.50 5.59
CA GLY A 174 -27.47 13.07 6.13
C GLY A 174 -26.22 12.24 5.84
N PHE A 175 -26.20 11.46 4.76
CA PHE A 175 -24.96 10.85 4.27
C PHE A 175 -24.15 11.85 3.44
N GLN A 176 -22.83 11.73 3.50
CA GLN A 176 -21.96 12.31 2.48
C GLN A 176 -22.00 11.43 1.24
N ILE A 177 -21.94 12.05 0.07
CA ILE A 177 -22.00 11.34 -1.20
C ILE A 177 -20.60 11.32 -1.80
N VAL A 178 -20.16 10.12 -2.15
CA VAL A 178 -18.95 9.89 -2.95
C VAL A 178 -19.41 9.35 -4.29
N VAL A 179 -19.06 10.00 -5.39
CA VAL A 179 -19.53 9.56 -6.71
C VAL A 179 -18.49 8.65 -7.37
N ARG A 180 -18.96 7.58 -7.98
CA ARG A 180 -18.16 6.71 -8.83
C ARG A 180 -18.41 7.04 -10.30
N LEU A 181 -17.40 7.59 -10.97
CA LEU A 181 -17.48 8.00 -12.37
C LEU A 181 -16.62 7.13 -13.25
N SER A 182 -17.19 6.67 -14.36
CA SER A 182 -16.49 5.90 -15.38
C SER A 182 -16.15 6.74 -16.60
N ASN A 183 -15.34 6.16 -17.49
CA ASN A 183 -15.04 6.71 -18.80
C ASN A 183 -15.84 6.01 -19.93
N ARG A 184 -17.07 5.58 -19.63
CA ARG A 184 -17.93 4.83 -20.59
C ARG A 184 -18.70 5.74 -21.57
N ARG A 185 -18.74 7.05 -21.31
CA ARG A 185 -19.42 8.05 -22.15
C ARG A 185 -18.40 8.96 -22.83
N PRO A 186 -18.65 9.44 -24.06
CA PRO A 186 -17.82 10.46 -24.69
C PRO A 186 -17.65 11.69 -23.80
N PHE A 187 -16.44 12.22 -23.72
CA PHE A 187 -16.17 13.38 -22.87
C PHE A 187 -16.74 14.67 -23.49
N ASN A 188 -17.83 15.18 -22.91
CA ASN A 188 -18.40 16.48 -23.23
C ASN A 188 -18.20 17.47 -22.07
N THR A 189 -17.44 18.53 -22.32
CA THR A 189 -17.07 19.50 -21.28
C THR A 189 -18.28 20.23 -20.68
N LYS A 190 -19.30 20.57 -21.48
CA LYS A 190 -20.48 21.30 -20.98
C LYS A 190 -21.33 20.44 -20.07
N GLU A 191 -21.53 19.18 -20.46
CA GLU A 191 -22.32 18.24 -19.69
C GLU A 191 -21.60 17.81 -18.41
N MET A 192 -20.31 17.57 -18.50
CA MET A 192 -19.49 17.28 -17.33
C MET A 192 -19.44 18.46 -16.35
N ASP A 193 -19.38 19.71 -16.83
CA ASP A 193 -19.46 20.89 -15.95
C ASP A 193 -20.81 20.97 -15.22
N ALA A 194 -21.92 20.70 -15.93
CA ALA A 194 -23.24 20.68 -15.31
C ALA A 194 -23.37 19.56 -14.25
N LEU A 195 -22.85 18.36 -14.55
CA LEU A 195 -22.84 17.22 -13.64
C LEU A 195 -21.99 17.49 -12.39
N LEU A 196 -20.76 17.98 -12.57
CA LEU A 196 -19.86 18.30 -11.46
C LEU A 196 -20.38 19.45 -10.61
N LYS A 197 -21.10 20.42 -11.21
CA LYS A 197 -21.80 21.47 -10.46
C LYS A 197 -22.92 20.89 -9.60
N GLN A 198 -23.73 19.97 -10.12
CA GLN A 198 -24.74 19.27 -9.33
C GLN A 198 -24.11 18.50 -8.16
N PHE A 199 -22.97 17.85 -8.38
CA PHE A 199 -22.23 17.18 -7.31
C PHE A 199 -21.71 18.16 -6.26
N HIS A 200 -21.17 19.31 -6.69
CA HIS A 200 -20.75 20.36 -5.78
C HIS A 200 -21.90 20.86 -4.89
N ASP A 201 -23.07 21.11 -5.48
CA ASP A 201 -24.27 21.57 -4.77
C ASP A 201 -24.78 20.53 -3.76
N LEU A 202 -24.59 19.23 -4.05
CA LEU A 202 -24.87 18.13 -3.13
C LEU A 202 -23.77 17.95 -2.05
N GLY A 203 -22.67 18.70 -2.14
CA GLY A 203 -21.55 18.66 -1.20
C GLY A 203 -20.56 17.51 -1.45
N VAL A 204 -20.56 16.91 -2.65
CA VAL A 204 -19.57 15.89 -3.04
C VAL A 204 -18.18 16.51 -3.02
N LYS A 205 -17.25 15.87 -2.31
CA LYS A 205 -15.85 16.32 -2.23
C LYS A 205 -14.88 15.39 -2.96
N ARG A 206 -15.29 14.15 -3.24
CA ARG A 206 -14.44 13.09 -3.77
C ARG A 206 -15.14 12.30 -4.86
N ILE A 207 -14.39 11.98 -5.91
CA ILE A 207 -14.79 11.03 -6.94
C ILE A 207 -13.84 9.83 -6.90
N ILE A 208 -14.43 8.64 -7.02
CA ILE A 208 -13.71 7.39 -7.25
C ILE A 208 -13.87 7.05 -8.74
N VAL A 209 -12.78 6.68 -9.40
CA VAL A 209 -12.84 6.29 -10.81
C VAL A 209 -13.35 4.86 -10.90
N ASP A 210 -14.39 4.66 -11.71
CA ASP A 210 -14.96 3.35 -12.01
C ASP A 210 -14.45 2.80 -13.35
N GLY A 211 -13.73 1.68 -13.28
CA GLY A 211 -13.05 1.07 -14.44
C GLY A 211 -11.56 1.40 -14.53
N ASN A 212 -10.97 1.14 -15.70
CA ASN A 212 -9.51 1.20 -15.91
C ASN A 212 -9.01 2.57 -16.38
N GLU A 213 -9.92 3.49 -16.70
CA GLU A 213 -9.61 4.78 -17.32
C GLU A 213 -10.39 5.88 -16.62
N VAL A 214 -9.75 7.02 -16.41
CA VAL A 214 -10.39 8.19 -15.79
C VAL A 214 -11.32 8.91 -16.77
N PRO A 215 -12.37 9.59 -16.29
CA PRO A 215 -13.19 10.45 -17.15
C PRO A 215 -12.33 11.48 -17.91
N GLY A 216 -12.55 11.59 -19.22
CA GLY A 216 -11.76 12.47 -20.09
C GLY A 216 -10.49 11.83 -20.67
N TYR A 217 -10.21 10.57 -20.33
CA TYR A 217 -9.22 9.79 -21.06
C TYR A 217 -9.80 9.38 -22.41
N THR A 218 -9.09 9.66 -23.50
CA THR A 218 -9.53 9.32 -24.86
C THR A 218 -8.31 8.88 -25.66
N GLU A 219 -8.50 8.06 -26.69
CA GLU A 219 -7.40 7.64 -27.57
C GLU A 219 -6.79 8.85 -28.32
N GLU A 220 -7.64 9.80 -28.73
CA GLU A 220 -7.25 11.06 -29.34
C GLU A 220 -7.37 12.22 -28.35
N ASN A 221 -6.47 13.20 -28.39
CA ASN A 221 -6.54 14.43 -27.57
C ASN A 221 -6.58 14.21 -26.04
N THR A 222 -5.99 13.12 -25.55
CA THR A 222 -5.99 12.73 -24.13
C THR A 222 -5.55 13.87 -23.21
N GLU A 223 -4.45 14.55 -23.53
CA GLU A 223 -3.90 15.60 -22.68
C GLU A 223 -4.85 16.80 -22.57
N ALA A 224 -5.45 17.21 -23.70
CA ALA A 224 -6.40 18.32 -23.72
C ALA A 224 -7.68 18.01 -22.93
N ASN A 225 -8.22 16.79 -23.06
CA ASN A 225 -9.43 16.38 -22.35
C ASN A 225 -9.18 16.18 -20.85
N LEU A 226 -8.05 15.60 -20.47
CA LEU A 226 -7.65 15.46 -19.06
C LEU A 226 -7.40 16.83 -18.39
N ASN A 227 -6.79 17.79 -19.11
CA ASN A 227 -6.61 19.15 -18.60
C ASN A 227 -7.97 19.83 -18.38
N LYS A 228 -8.91 19.73 -19.34
CA LYS A 228 -10.28 20.23 -19.17
C LYS A 228 -10.99 19.57 -17.99
N MET A 229 -10.88 18.25 -17.84
CA MET A 229 -11.46 17.53 -16.71
C MET A 229 -10.86 18.01 -15.38
N ALA A 230 -9.54 18.22 -15.32
CA ALA A 230 -8.87 18.76 -14.15
C ALA A 230 -9.37 20.17 -13.79
N ASP A 231 -9.52 21.05 -14.78
CA ASP A 231 -10.05 22.40 -14.60
C ASP A 231 -11.47 22.36 -14.02
N LEU A 232 -12.33 21.47 -14.53
CA LEU A 232 -13.69 21.29 -14.01
C LEU A 232 -13.70 20.76 -12.57
N LEU A 233 -12.80 19.82 -12.23
CA LEU A 233 -12.66 19.31 -10.86
C LEU A 233 -12.17 20.41 -9.90
N ASN A 234 -11.16 21.18 -10.30
CA ASN A 234 -10.63 22.30 -9.53
C ASN A 234 -11.70 23.39 -9.33
N LYS A 235 -12.42 23.76 -10.40
CA LYS A 235 -13.52 24.74 -10.38
C LYS A 235 -14.60 24.36 -9.37
N ASN A 236 -14.93 23.07 -9.28
CA ASN A 236 -15.96 22.56 -8.37
C ASN A 236 -15.39 22.10 -7.01
N GLY A 237 -14.08 22.23 -6.77
CA GLY A 237 -13.45 21.81 -5.52
C GLY A 237 -13.60 20.32 -5.22
N ILE A 238 -13.66 19.47 -6.25
CA ILE A 238 -13.83 18.02 -6.14
C ILE A 238 -12.47 17.34 -6.37
N GLY A 239 -12.04 16.53 -5.42
CA GLY A 239 -10.81 15.77 -5.51
C GLY A 239 -11.03 14.32 -5.94
N LEU A 240 -9.93 13.57 -6.04
CA LEU A 240 -9.93 12.17 -6.48
C LEU A 240 -9.63 11.23 -5.30
N ALA A 241 -10.09 9.98 -5.42
CA ALA A 241 -9.73 8.90 -4.52
C ALA A 241 -8.93 7.82 -5.27
N ALA A 242 -7.67 7.62 -4.87
CA ALA A 242 -6.78 6.62 -5.44
C ALA A 242 -6.97 5.28 -4.74
N ILE A 243 -7.46 4.28 -5.47
CA ILE A 243 -7.64 2.92 -4.98
C ILE A 243 -6.27 2.25 -4.85
N GLU A 244 -5.92 1.80 -3.64
CA GLU A 244 -4.68 1.05 -3.44
C GLU A 244 -4.81 -0.42 -3.88
N LEU A 245 -3.65 -1.08 -4.11
CA LEU A 245 -3.55 -2.50 -4.46
C LEU A 245 -4.22 -2.91 -5.78
N LEU A 246 -4.47 -1.95 -6.68
CA LEU A 246 -4.81 -2.27 -8.06
C LEU A 246 -3.63 -2.99 -8.74
N LYS A 247 -3.95 -4.02 -9.53
CA LYS A 247 -2.96 -4.74 -10.35
C LYS A 247 -2.29 -3.81 -11.36
N GLU A 248 -3.10 -2.94 -11.97
CA GLU A 248 -2.65 -1.92 -12.92
C GLU A 248 -3.18 -0.55 -12.50
N PRO A 249 -2.36 0.52 -12.57
CA PRO A 249 -2.84 1.88 -12.36
C PRO A 249 -3.88 2.28 -13.40
N GLN A 250 -4.90 3.05 -12.97
CA GLN A 250 -5.90 3.60 -13.86
C GLN A 250 -5.26 4.60 -14.85
N LYS A 251 -5.54 4.44 -16.15
CA LYS A 251 -4.98 5.29 -17.21
C LYS A 251 -5.47 6.72 -17.04
N GLY A 252 -4.55 7.68 -17.19
CA GLY A 252 -4.82 9.12 -17.02
C GLY A 252 -4.88 9.61 -15.57
N PHE A 253 -4.95 8.73 -14.56
CA PHE A 253 -5.10 9.13 -13.15
C PHE A 253 -3.94 9.99 -12.66
N SER A 254 -2.69 9.61 -12.97
CA SER A 254 -1.51 10.38 -12.56
C SER A 254 -1.46 11.79 -13.16
N THR A 255 -1.97 11.96 -14.38
CA THR A 255 -2.06 13.27 -15.05
C THR A 255 -3.11 14.13 -14.36
N LEU A 256 -4.32 13.59 -14.15
CA LEU A 256 -5.39 14.27 -13.43
C LEU A 256 -4.97 14.65 -12.00
N ALA A 257 -4.34 13.73 -11.27
CA ALA A 257 -3.83 13.98 -9.92
C ALA A 257 -2.81 15.13 -9.90
N LYS A 258 -1.93 15.23 -10.91
CA LYS A 258 -0.98 16.33 -11.02
C LYS A 258 -1.68 17.67 -11.31
N GLN A 259 -2.61 17.69 -12.26
CA GLN A 259 -3.32 18.93 -12.66
C GLN A 259 -4.32 19.42 -11.61
N THR A 260 -4.78 18.53 -10.72
CA THR A 260 -5.60 18.86 -9.55
C THR A 260 -4.76 19.18 -8.30
N ASN A 261 -3.47 19.52 -8.48
CA ASN A 261 -2.53 19.83 -7.39
C ASN A 261 -2.47 18.76 -6.30
N TYR A 262 -2.60 17.49 -6.67
CA TYR A 262 -2.62 16.34 -5.77
C TYR A 262 -3.75 16.41 -4.72
N ASN A 263 -4.90 17.01 -5.06
CA ASN A 263 -6.14 16.88 -4.29
C ASN A 263 -6.68 15.44 -4.36
N VAL A 264 -5.93 14.51 -3.77
CA VAL A 264 -6.13 13.07 -3.86
C VAL A 264 -6.09 12.48 -2.45
N VAL A 265 -7.04 11.60 -2.16
CA VAL A 265 -7.04 10.76 -0.96
C VAL A 265 -6.77 9.32 -1.33
N ARG A 266 -6.17 8.56 -0.43
CA ARG A 266 -5.98 7.13 -0.65
C ARG A 266 -7.14 6.33 -0.08
N LEU A 267 -7.57 5.36 -0.87
CA LEU A 267 -8.72 4.52 -0.63
C LEU A 267 -8.30 3.05 -0.48
N HIS A 268 -8.67 2.43 0.64
CA HIS A 268 -8.59 0.98 0.82
C HIS A 268 -9.93 0.33 0.47
N SER A 269 -9.95 -0.52 -0.56
CA SER A 269 -11.15 -1.26 -0.95
C SER A 269 -11.20 -2.58 -0.20
N PHE A 270 -12.29 -2.78 0.54
CA PHE A 270 -12.70 -4.06 1.09
C PHE A 270 -13.65 -4.71 0.08
N THR A 271 -13.13 -5.67 -0.67
CA THR A 271 -13.79 -6.20 -1.87
C THR A 271 -14.97 -7.11 -1.53
N GLU A 272 -15.87 -7.36 -2.49
CA GLU A 272 -16.95 -8.36 -2.34
C GLU A 272 -16.42 -9.72 -1.86
N LYS A 273 -15.26 -10.16 -2.38
CA LYS A 273 -14.61 -11.41 -1.98
C LYS A 273 -14.16 -11.40 -0.52
N ASP A 274 -13.80 -10.23 0.02
CA ASP A 274 -13.50 -10.10 1.43
C ASP A 274 -14.77 -10.19 2.29
N GLY A 275 -15.89 -9.65 1.80
CA GLY A 275 -17.21 -9.81 2.42
C GLY A 275 -17.74 -11.24 2.42
N GLU A 276 -17.60 -11.95 1.30
CA GLU A 276 -18.03 -13.35 1.17
C GLU A 276 -17.34 -14.28 2.18
N LYS A 277 -16.07 -14.01 2.53
CA LYS A 277 -15.36 -14.77 3.57
C LYS A 277 -16.01 -14.66 4.95
N LEU A 278 -16.84 -13.64 5.20
CA LEU A 278 -17.57 -13.47 6.46
C LEU A 278 -18.92 -14.21 6.45
N THR A 279 -19.39 -14.65 5.29
CA THR A 279 -20.68 -15.34 5.16
C THR A 279 -20.55 -16.87 5.09
N GLU A 280 -19.32 -17.38 4.94
CA GLU A 280 -18.94 -18.79 4.98
C GLU A 280 -19.56 -19.53 6.19
N PRO A 281 -19.85 -20.85 6.06
CA PRO A 281 -20.44 -21.67 7.11
C PRO A 281 -19.43 -21.99 8.22
N LEU A 282 -19.13 -21.00 9.06
CA LEU A 282 -18.10 -21.06 10.10
C LEU A 282 -18.69 -21.30 11.49
N LYS A 283 -17.87 -21.84 12.39
CA LYS A 283 -18.20 -21.86 13.82
C LYS A 283 -18.21 -20.43 14.36
N LYS A 284 -18.97 -20.18 15.43
CA LYS A 284 -19.07 -18.83 16.05
C LYS A 284 -17.70 -18.25 16.44
N SER A 285 -16.79 -19.08 16.97
CA SER A 285 -15.43 -18.65 17.32
C SER A 285 -14.61 -18.25 16.10
N GLU A 286 -14.68 -19.04 15.02
CA GLU A 286 -13.96 -18.75 13.78
C GLU A 286 -14.49 -17.49 13.08
N LEU A 287 -15.80 -17.26 13.15
CA LEU A 287 -16.40 -16.03 12.66
C LEU A 287 -15.91 -14.82 13.46
N ALA A 288 -15.90 -14.91 14.79
CA ALA A 288 -15.37 -13.85 15.66
C ALA A 288 -13.90 -13.52 15.33
N ASP A 289 -13.07 -14.55 15.11
CA ASP A 289 -11.67 -14.37 14.70
C ASP A 289 -11.55 -13.66 13.34
N ARG A 290 -12.44 -13.98 12.38
CA ARG A 290 -12.46 -13.32 11.07
C ARG A 290 -12.92 -11.87 11.17
N VAL A 291 -13.97 -11.60 11.94
CA VAL A 291 -14.46 -10.23 12.22
C VAL A 291 -13.33 -9.40 12.85
N GLN A 292 -12.63 -9.94 13.85
CA GLN A 292 -11.49 -9.28 14.45
C GLN A 292 -10.35 -9.06 13.44
N GLY A 293 -10.10 -10.02 12.56
CA GLY A 293 -9.13 -9.88 11.47
C GLY A 293 -9.49 -8.77 10.48
N VAL A 294 -10.78 -8.51 10.25
CA VAL A 294 -11.25 -7.36 9.47
C VAL A 294 -10.96 -6.06 10.23
N SER A 295 -11.29 -5.99 11.53
CA SER A 295 -10.97 -4.83 12.37
C SER A 295 -9.48 -4.50 12.33
N ASP A 296 -8.61 -5.50 12.53
CA ASP A 296 -7.15 -5.35 12.46
C ASP A 296 -6.69 -4.83 11.08
N ARG A 297 -7.25 -5.36 9.98
CA ARG A 297 -6.93 -4.91 8.61
C ARG A 297 -7.31 -3.44 8.40
N LEU A 298 -8.46 -3.01 8.91
CA LEU A 298 -8.95 -1.63 8.77
C LEU A 298 -8.09 -0.64 9.58
N VAL A 299 -7.77 -0.99 10.83
CA VAL A 299 -6.85 -0.20 11.68
C VAL A 299 -5.48 -0.06 11.00
N LEU A 300 -4.92 -1.16 10.48
CA LEU A 300 -3.65 -1.16 9.75
C LEU A 300 -3.72 -0.35 8.46
N ALA A 301 -4.85 -0.35 7.75
CA ALA A 301 -5.03 0.49 6.56
C ALA A 301 -4.85 1.98 6.92
N VAL A 302 -5.55 2.43 7.96
CA VAL A 302 -5.52 3.84 8.37
C VAL A 302 -4.17 4.23 8.98
N LYS A 303 -3.69 3.44 9.94
CA LYS A 303 -2.49 3.74 10.73
C LYS A 303 -1.19 3.49 9.98
N ASP A 304 -1.00 2.28 9.47
CA ASP A 304 0.26 1.84 8.87
C ASP A 304 0.38 2.23 7.39
N ARG A 305 -0.75 2.33 6.69
CA ARG A 305 -0.78 2.66 5.26
C ARG A 305 -1.30 4.05 4.95
N ASN A 306 -1.57 4.87 5.96
CA ASN A 306 -2.03 6.24 5.82
C ASN A 306 -3.27 6.40 4.94
N ILE A 307 -4.20 5.44 5.03
CA ILE A 307 -5.48 5.48 4.31
C ILE A 307 -6.42 6.47 5.00
N ARG A 308 -7.18 7.23 4.20
CA ARG A 308 -8.18 8.19 4.67
C ARG A 308 -9.59 7.86 4.22
N MET A 309 -9.74 6.97 3.24
CA MET A 309 -11.03 6.47 2.80
C MET A 309 -11.04 4.94 2.84
N VAL A 310 -11.98 4.35 3.57
CA VAL A 310 -12.23 2.91 3.57
C VAL A 310 -13.50 2.69 2.77
N PHE A 311 -13.40 1.95 1.67
CA PHE A 311 -14.50 1.63 0.80
C PHE A 311 -14.95 0.19 1.03
N MET A 312 -16.22 -0.02 1.39
CA MET A 312 -16.76 -1.31 1.75
C MET A 312 -17.74 -1.80 0.70
N ASN A 313 -17.41 -2.90 0.04
CA ASN A 313 -18.30 -3.63 -0.86
C ASN A 313 -18.95 -4.81 -0.15
N ALA A 314 -20.14 -5.20 -0.58
CA ALA A 314 -20.85 -6.37 -0.10
C ALA A 314 -21.65 -7.02 -1.24
N ARG A 315 -22.12 -8.24 -1.04
CA ARG A 315 -23.09 -8.86 -1.96
C ARG A 315 -23.91 -9.92 -1.25
N PRO A 316 -25.13 -10.23 -1.73
CA PRO A 316 -25.88 -11.38 -1.26
C PRO A 316 -25.18 -12.69 -1.68
N VAL A 317 -25.06 -13.62 -0.74
CA VAL A 317 -24.43 -14.94 -0.95
C VAL A 317 -25.44 -16.04 -0.68
N LYS A 318 -25.64 -16.93 -1.66
CA LYS A 318 -26.49 -18.12 -1.49
C LYS A 318 -25.75 -19.16 -0.66
N SER A 319 -26.17 -19.36 0.60
CA SER A 319 -25.60 -20.38 1.47
C SER A 319 -26.45 -21.65 1.41
N LEU A 320 -25.89 -22.70 0.78
CA LEU A 320 -26.54 -24.01 0.71
C LEU A 320 -26.66 -24.64 2.11
N ASP A 321 -25.62 -24.51 2.94
CA ASP A 321 -25.61 -25.06 4.30
C ASP A 321 -26.66 -24.43 5.21
N LYS A 322 -26.92 -23.13 5.04
CA LYS A 322 -27.92 -22.39 5.83
C LYS A 322 -29.31 -22.39 5.17
N GLY A 323 -29.43 -22.94 3.95
CA GLY A 323 -30.68 -22.95 3.18
C GLY A 323 -31.26 -21.57 2.91
N LYS A 324 -30.43 -20.51 2.87
CA LYS A 324 -30.88 -19.13 2.71
C LYS A 324 -29.82 -18.23 2.07
N VAL A 325 -30.25 -17.08 1.58
CA VAL A 325 -29.35 -15.99 1.18
C VAL A 325 -28.88 -15.27 2.44
N VAL A 326 -27.58 -15.03 2.53
CA VAL A 326 -26.91 -14.33 3.63
C VAL A 326 -26.08 -13.17 3.12
N ASP A 327 -25.75 -12.23 3.99
CA ASP A 327 -24.96 -11.04 3.68
C ASP A 327 -23.95 -10.75 4.81
N PRO A 328 -22.92 -9.93 4.56
CA PRO A 328 -21.88 -9.63 5.55
C PRO A 328 -22.18 -8.39 6.42
N LEU A 329 -23.33 -7.72 6.29
CA LEU A 329 -23.55 -6.40 6.91
C LEU A 329 -23.42 -6.42 8.43
N ALA A 330 -23.99 -7.44 9.08
CA ALA A 330 -23.86 -7.61 10.53
C ALA A 330 -22.40 -7.77 10.97
N SER A 331 -21.61 -8.56 10.23
CA SER A 331 -20.18 -8.75 10.50
C SER A 331 -19.38 -7.46 10.29
N TYR A 332 -19.80 -6.60 9.35
CA TYR A 332 -19.20 -5.27 9.17
C TYR A 332 -19.46 -4.38 10.38
N TYR A 333 -20.70 -4.30 10.86
CA TYR A 333 -21.01 -3.50 12.04
C TYR A 333 -20.25 -3.97 13.27
N GLU A 334 -20.12 -5.27 13.47
CA GLU A 334 -19.31 -5.86 14.56
C GLU A 334 -17.82 -5.55 14.38
N SER A 335 -17.29 -5.57 13.14
CA SER A 335 -15.88 -5.24 12.90
C SER A 335 -15.55 -3.75 13.13
N LEU A 336 -16.54 -2.87 13.03
CA LEU A 336 -16.37 -1.43 13.21
C LEU A 336 -16.62 -0.99 14.65
N LYS A 337 -17.62 -1.56 15.32
CA LYS A 337 -18.07 -1.21 16.67
C LYS A 337 -17.37 -2.02 17.78
N GLY A 338 -17.60 -1.60 19.02
CA GLY A 338 -17.11 -2.30 20.21
C GLY A 338 -15.68 -1.95 20.54
N LYS A 339 -15.22 -2.34 21.73
CA LYS A 339 -13.90 -1.97 22.25
C LYS A 339 -12.76 -2.43 21.33
N ASP A 340 -12.89 -3.61 20.74
CA ASP A 340 -11.89 -4.21 19.85
C ASP A 340 -12.15 -3.92 18.36
N GLY A 341 -13.22 -3.18 18.06
CA GLY A 341 -13.61 -2.76 16.72
C GLY A 341 -12.66 -1.72 16.12
N ALA A 342 -12.73 -1.55 14.80
CA ALA A 342 -11.82 -0.68 14.08
C ALA A 342 -11.93 0.79 14.48
N ILE A 343 -13.16 1.30 14.67
CA ILE A 343 -13.38 2.74 14.87
C ILE A 343 -12.80 3.24 16.18
N PRO A 344 -13.09 2.64 17.36
CA PRO A 344 -12.50 3.11 18.61
C PRO A 344 -10.97 3.03 18.59
N ARG A 345 -10.40 1.96 18.03
CA ARG A 345 -8.95 1.81 17.90
C ARG A 345 -8.31 2.84 16.97
N ILE A 346 -9.00 3.25 15.90
CA ILE A 346 -8.57 4.33 15.03
C ILE A 346 -8.62 5.68 15.78
N GLN A 347 -9.67 5.91 16.57
CA GLN A 347 -9.83 7.13 17.38
C GLN A 347 -8.80 7.24 18.51
N ASP A 348 -8.49 6.13 19.19
CA ASP A 348 -7.47 6.07 20.25
C ASP A 348 -6.07 6.45 19.73
N VAL A 349 -5.81 6.26 18.44
CA VAL A 349 -4.54 6.65 17.78
C VAL A 349 -4.53 8.13 17.37
N GLY A 350 -5.66 8.84 17.49
CA GLY A 350 -5.78 10.28 17.25
C GLY A 350 -6.43 10.66 15.92
N PHE A 351 -7.05 9.70 15.21
CA PHE A 351 -7.84 9.98 14.01
C PHE A 351 -9.30 10.26 14.35
N THR A 352 -9.98 11.05 13.54
CA THR A 352 -11.42 11.34 13.71
C THR A 352 -12.22 10.82 12.52
N LEU A 353 -13.47 10.46 12.74
CA LEU A 353 -14.38 10.15 11.63
C LEU A 353 -14.80 11.45 10.94
N GLY A 354 -14.73 11.49 9.62
CA GLY A 354 -15.07 12.68 8.83
C GLY A 354 -14.90 12.45 7.33
N THR A 355 -15.00 13.53 6.56
CA THR A 355 -14.77 13.46 5.12
C THR A 355 -13.28 13.34 4.85
N ALA A 356 -12.87 12.49 3.91
CA ALA A 356 -11.46 12.30 3.63
C ALA A 356 -10.87 13.57 2.96
N GLU A 357 -9.83 14.11 3.57
CA GLU A 357 -9.11 15.29 3.09
C GLU A 357 -7.74 14.92 2.50
N ALA A 358 -7.34 15.65 1.47
CA ALA A 358 -6.05 15.48 0.81
C ALA A 358 -4.95 16.07 1.71
N PHE A 359 -3.70 15.64 1.51
CA PHE A 359 -2.59 16.19 2.27
C PHE A 359 -2.28 17.63 1.86
N ASP A 360 -1.91 18.45 2.83
CA ASP A 360 -1.36 19.77 2.59
C ASP A 360 0.12 19.66 2.22
N VAL A 361 0.42 19.91 0.95
CA VAL A 361 1.78 19.79 0.42
C VAL A 361 2.54 21.09 0.62
N HIS A 362 3.43 21.12 1.61
CA HIS A 362 4.31 22.26 1.85
C HIS A 362 5.56 22.20 0.96
N THR A 363 5.63 23.07 -0.06
CA THR A 363 6.85 23.27 -0.84
C THR A 363 7.50 24.61 -0.51
N THR A 364 8.78 24.59 -0.17
CA THR A 364 9.55 25.79 0.19
C THR A 364 10.83 25.89 -0.65
N GLY A 365 11.27 27.11 -0.95
CA GLY A 365 12.43 27.36 -1.83
C GLY A 365 13.74 26.74 -1.33
N TRP A 366 13.94 26.66 0.00
CA TRP A 366 15.14 26.08 0.60
C TRP A 366 15.30 24.58 0.31
N GLN A 367 14.20 23.86 -0.01
CA GLN A 367 14.26 22.43 -0.32
C GLN A 367 15.13 22.15 -1.54
N LYS A 368 15.21 23.08 -2.50
CA LYS A 368 16.06 22.94 -3.69
C LYS A 368 17.54 22.90 -3.32
N ILE A 369 17.97 23.79 -2.42
CA ILE A 369 19.35 23.87 -1.93
C ILE A 369 19.68 22.63 -1.09
N ALA A 370 18.78 22.25 -0.18
CA ALA A 370 18.95 21.05 0.63
C ALA A 370 19.15 19.82 -0.26
N ARG A 371 18.32 19.64 -1.30
CA ARG A 371 18.44 18.53 -2.26
C ARG A 371 19.83 18.44 -2.89
N LEU A 372 20.49 19.55 -3.23
CA LEU A 372 21.85 19.51 -3.79
C LEU A 372 22.84 18.81 -2.84
N PHE A 373 22.82 19.16 -1.55
CA PHE A 373 23.67 18.52 -0.54
C PHE A 373 23.28 17.07 -0.30
N VAL A 374 21.99 16.74 -0.36
CA VAL A 374 21.51 15.35 -0.31
C VAL A 374 22.08 14.52 -1.46
N LEU A 375 22.09 15.07 -2.69
CA LEU A 375 22.66 14.38 -3.86
C LEU A 375 24.15 14.11 -3.69
N LEU A 376 24.92 15.12 -3.28
CA LEU A 376 26.37 14.99 -3.05
C LEU A 376 26.67 14.01 -1.92
N GLY A 377 25.89 14.04 -0.85
CA GLY A 377 26.05 13.14 0.29
C GLY A 377 25.71 11.68 -0.06
N ALA A 378 24.61 11.45 -0.77
CA ALA A 378 24.21 10.12 -1.25
C ALA A 378 25.26 9.55 -2.22
N LEU A 379 25.76 10.35 -3.17
CA LEU A 379 26.83 9.95 -4.06
C LEU A 379 28.11 9.61 -3.28
N SER A 380 28.48 10.45 -2.31
CA SER A 380 29.66 10.21 -1.46
C SER A 380 29.56 8.91 -0.69
N LEU A 381 28.36 8.51 -0.23
CA LEU A 381 28.13 7.24 0.45
C LEU A 381 28.33 6.04 -0.50
N ILE A 382 27.87 6.15 -1.75
CA ILE A 382 28.06 5.12 -2.78
C ILE A 382 29.54 4.96 -3.10
N VAL A 383 30.23 6.08 -3.37
CA VAL A 383 31.66 6.07 -3.67
C VAL A 383 32.47 5.55 -2.47
N TRP A 384 32.07 5.91 -1.26
CA TRP A 384 32.70 5.39 -0.05
C TRP A 384 32.54 3.87 0.07
N MET A 385 31.38 3.30 -0.29
CA MET A 385 31.22 1.85 -0.39
C MET A 385 32.17 1.23 -1.41
N ILE A 386 32.26 1.80 -2.62
CA ILE A 386 33.14 1.29 -3.68
C ILE A 386 34.62 1.35 -3.26
N SER A 387 35.02 2.36 -2.49
CA SER A 387 36.40 2.53 -2.02
C SER A 387 36.90 1.39 -1.11
N PHE A 388 36.01 0.56 -0.55
CA PHE A 388 36.41 -0.67 0.16
C PHE A 388 36.97 -1.74 -0.78
N PHE A 389 36.59 -1.70 -2.06
CA PHE A 389 37.05 -2.63 -3.08
C PHE A 389 38.18 -2.04 -3.92
N LEU A 390 38.04 -0.76 -4.30
CA LEU A 390 38.92 -0.07 -5.25
C LEU A 390 39.28 1.34 -4.73
N PRO A 391 40.15 1.44 -3.70
CA PRO A 391 40.47 2.72 -3.07
C PRO A 391 41.17 3.72 -4.01
N GLU A 392 42.01 3.25 -4.93
CA GLU A 392 42.78 4.08 -5.87
C GLU A 392 41.89 4.82 -6.89
N LEU A 393 40.73 4.25 -7.22
CA LEU A 393 39.79 4.80 -8.21
C LEU A 393 38.71 5.68 -7.57
N THR A 394 38.83 6.02 -6.29
CA THR A 394 37.81 6.78 -5.53
C THR A 394 37.44 8.10 -6.22
N ILE A 395 38.43 8.88 -6.68
CA ILE A 395 38.19 10.17 -7.35
C ILE A 395 37.52 9.95 -8.71
N VAL A 396 37.96 8.93 -9.46
CA VAL A 396 37.39 8.58 -10.76
C VAL A 396 35.91 8.22 -10.61
N PHE A 397 35.56 7.34 -9.66
CA PHE A 397 34.16 6.98 -9.41
C PHE A 397 33.32 8.15 -8.90
N PHE A 398 33.91 9.10 -8.16
CA PHE A 398 33.21 10.31 -7.74
C PHE A 398 32.87 11.21 -8.94
N VAL A 399 33.83 11.46 -9.82
CA VAL A 399 33.61 12.28 -11.03
C VAL A 399 32.63 11.59 -11.99
N LEU A 400 32.80 10.30 -12.23
CA LEU A 400 31.87 9.51 -13.05
C LEU A 400 30.46 9.50 -12.46
N GLY A 401 30.34 9.40 -11.13
CA GLY A 401 29.06 9.47 -10.44
C GLY A 401 28.37 10.82 -10.60
N LEU A 402 29.11 11.93 -10.54
CA LEU A 402 28.56 13.27 -10.82
C LEU A 402 28.05 13.38 -12.26
N LEU A 403 28.84 12.93 -13.24
CA LEU A 403 28.43 12.90 -14.65
C LEU A 403 27.18 12.03 -14.84
N GLY A 404 27.13 10.87 -14.21
CA GLY A 404 25.98 9.97 -14.23
C GLY A 404 24.72 10.60 -13.62
N LEU A 405 24.83 11.36 -12.53
CA LEU A 405 23.70 12.09 -11.95
C LEU A 405 23.16 13.17 -12.89
N VAL A 406 24.04 13.92 -13.56
CA VAL A 406 23.63 14.93 -14.56
C VAL A 406 22.93 14.25 -15.73
N ALA A 407 23.49 13.16 -16.27
CA ALA A 407 22.90 12.42 -17.39
C ALA A 407 21.54 11.77 -17.03
N LEU A 408 21.39 11.21 -15.82
CA LEU A 408 20.11 10.65 -15.38
C LEU A 408 19.07 11.74 -15.14
N HIS A 409 19.49 12.91 -14.66
CA HIS A 409 18.60 14.05 -14.45
C HIS A 409 18.01 14.57 -15.77
N THR A 410 18.79 14.60 -16.85
CA THR A 410 18.31 15.00 -18.18
C THR A 410 17.39 13.97 -18.83
N LEU A 411 17.57 12.67 -18.52
CA LEU A 411 16.70 11.60 -19.02
C LEU A 411 15.33 11.59 -18.34
N SER A 412 15.29 11.54 -17.00
CA SER A 412 14.04 11.71 -16.26
C SER A 412 14.24 12.03 -14.79
N ALA A 413 13.41 12.95 -14.28
CA ALA A 413 13.45 13.35 -12.88
C ALA A 413 13.16 12.19 -11.90
N ASN A 414 12.33 11.22 -12.31
CA ASN A 414 11.98 10.09 -11.45
C ASN A 414 13.08 9.03 -11.40
N LEU A 415 13.73 8.73 -12.52
CA LEU A 415 14.73 7.66 -12.59
C LEU A 415 15.97 8.01 -11.79
N TYR A 416 16.47 9.26 -11.89
CA TYR A 416 17.64 9.66 -11.10
C TYR A 416 17.35 9.58 -9.59
N ALA A 417 16.17 10.05 -9.15
CA ALA A 417 15.81 10.07 -7.73
C ALA A 417 15.68 8.66 -7.17
N GLN A 418 14.98 7.76 -7.88
CA GLN A 418 14.82 6.36 -7.48
C GLN A 418 16.14 5.59 -7.51
N GLY A 419 16.93 5.77 -8.58
CA GLY A 419 18.23 5.10 -8.73
C GLY A 419 19.22 5.49 -7.64
N LEU A 420 19.35 6.79 -7.36
CA LEU A 420 20.23 7.29 -6.30
C LEU A 420 19.74 6.88 -4.90
N ALA A 421 18.43 6.94 -4.66
CA ALA A 421 17.85 6.49 -3.39
C ALA A 421 18.09 5.01 -3.15
N LEU A 422 17.90 4.16 -4.17
CA LEU A 422 18.18 2.73 -4.10
C LEU A 422 19.67 2.46 -3.85
N ALA A 423 20.56 3.13 -4.59
CA ALA A 423 21.99 2.96 -4.44
C ALA A 423 22.46 3.38 -3.03
N ALA A 424 22.01 4.53 -2.52
CA ALA A 424 22.31 4.97 -1.15
C ALA A 424 21.75 4.01 -0.09
N ALA A 425 20.52 3.53 -0.28
CA ALA A 425 19.86 2.57 0.60
C ALA A 425 20.58 1.22 0.66
N ILE A 426 21.25 0.82 -0.41
CA ILE A 426 22.09 -0.40 -0.46
C ILE A 426 23.47 -0.11 0.14
N SER A 427 24.08 1.03 -0.17
CA SER A 427 25.43 1.36 0.26
C SER A 427 25.55 1.55 1.77
N ALA A 428 24.57 2.19 2.42
CA ALA A 428 24.60 2.41 3.87
C ALA A 428 24.73 1.11 4.72
N PRO A 429 23.82 0.13 4.62
CA PRO A 429 23.92 -1.11 5.38
C PRO A 429 25.14 -1.96 4.95
N SER A 430 25.52 -1.90 3.67
CA SER A 430 26.75 -2.56 3.19
C SER A 430 27.99 -2.01 3.90
N VAL A 431 28.17 -0.69 3.89
CA VAL A 431 29.30 -0.02 4.55
C VAL A 431 29.28 -0.24 6.06
N ALA A 432 28.09 -0.17 6.68
CA ALA A 432 27.93 -0.43 8.11
C ALA A 432 28.52 -1.80 8.49
N VAL A 433 28.13 -2.87 7.77
CA VAL A 433 28.62 -4.22 8.07
C VAL A 433 30.08 -4.40 7.66
N MET A 434 30.51 -3.89 6.51
CA MET A 434 31.92 -3.96 6.09
C MET A 434 32.86 -3.33 7.13
N LEU A 435 32.46 -2.20 7.73
CA LEU A 435 33.21 -1.59 8.84
C LEU A 435 33.24 -2.45 10.09
N ALA A 436 32.13 -3.11 10.43
CA ALA A 436 32.08 -4.03 11.56
C ALA A 436 33.00 -5.24 11.32
N ILE A 437 32.93 -5.88 10.15
CA ILE A 437 33.83 -6.95 9.70
C ILE A 437 35.28 -6.51 9.77
N ARG A 438 35.60 -5.32 9.22
CA ARG A 438 36.97 -4.76 9.23
C ARG A 438 37.48 -4.59 10.65
N SER A 439 36.64 -4.16 11.59
CA SER A 439 37.04 -3.99 13.00
C SER A 439 37.41 -5.32 13.69
N VAL A 440 36.82 -6.44 13.25
CA VAL A 440 37.21 -7.78 13.72
C VAL A 440 38.52 -8.22 13.06
N ARG A 441 38.61 -8.10 11.72
CA ARG A 441 39.79 -8.57 10.94
C ARG A 441 41.07 -7.78 11.22
N SER A 442 40.97 -6.50 11.56
CA SER A 442 42.10 -5.64 11.93
C SER A 442 42.56 -5.80 13.38
N GLY A 443 41.91 -6.67 14.17
CA GLY A 443 42.25 -6.91 15.57
C GLY A 443 41.76 -5.82 16.53
N VAL A 444 41.01 -4.81 16.06
CA VAL A 444 40.40 -3.78 16.93
C VAL A 444 39.42 -4.42 17.92
N ALA A 445 38.64 -5.42 17.49
CA ALA A 445 37.71 -6.14 18.36
C ALA A 445 38.41 -6.77 19.57
N ALA A 446 39.58 -7.38 19.37
CA ALA A 446 40.34 -8.04 20.43
C ALA A 446 40.90 -7.08 21.49
N LYS A 447 40.96 -5.77 21.20
CA LYS A 447 41.41 -4.73 22.15
C LYS A 447 40.35 -4.35 23.18
N TRP A 448 39.09 -4.76 22.99
CA TRP A 448 38.01 -4.43 23.92
C TRP A 448 38.02 -5.33 25.15
N LYS A 449 37.95 -4.72 26.35
CA LYS A 449 37.91 -5.46 27.62
C LYS A 449 36.61 -6.25 27.83
N SER A 450 35.49 -5.77 27.29
CA SER A 450 34.18 -6.40 27.40
C SER A 450 33.61 -6.70 26.02
N GLY A 451 33.35 -7.99 25.75
CA GLY A 451 32.69 -8.42 24.53
C GLY A 451 31.27 -7.88 24.40
N VAL A 452 30.55 -7.73 25.52
CA VAL A 452 29.18 -7.21 25.52
C VAL A 452 29.17 -5.73 25.14
N ALA A 453 30.08 -4.94 25.71
CA ALA A 453 30.21 -3.52 25.37
C ALA A 453 30.59 -3.33 23.90
N TYR A 454 31.53 -4.15 23.38
CA TYR A 454 31.88 -4.14 21.97
C TYR A 454 30.68 -4.51 21.08
N GLY A 455 29.94 -5.56 21.44
CA GLY A 455 28.76 -5.99 20.69
C GLY A 455 27.68 -4.90 20.60
N LEU A 456 27.31 -4.30 21.74
CA LEU A 456 26.31 -3.23 21.79
C LEU A 456 26.77 -2.00 21.01
N TRP A 457 28.05 -1.63 21.13
CA TRP A 457 28.63 -0.54 20.36
C TRP A 457 28.59 -0.80 18.86
N GLN A 458 28.93 -2.02 18.41
CA GLN A 458 28.85 -2.38 16.99
C GLN A 458 27.41 -2.36 16.49
N LEU A 459 26.45 -2.85 17.28
CA LEU A 459 25.04 -2.83 16.90
C LEU A 459 24.57 -1.38 16.72
N LEU A 460 24.83 -0.51 17.71
CA LEU A 460 24.47 0.91 17.63
C LEU A 460 25.14 1.60 16.44
N LYS A 461 26.47 1.45 16.30
CA LYS A 461 27.24 2.07 15.22
C LYS A 461 26.76 1.63 13.83
N THR A 462 26.52 0.33 13.62
CA THR A 462 26.05 -0.17 12.34
C THR A 462 24.62 0.26 12.03
N SER A 463 23.75 0.32 13.03
CA SER A 463 22.38 0.81 12.85
C SER A 463 22.34 2.31 12.53
N VAL A 464 23.16 3.15 13.18
CA VAL A 464 23.28 4.57 12.85
C VAL A 464 23.76 4.78 11.41
N ILE A 465 24.79 4.04 10.96
CA ILE A 465 25.28 4.16 9.58
C ILE A 465 24.22 3.69 8.58
N SER A 466 23.52 2.58 8.86
CA SER A 466 22.43 2.09 8.03
C SER A 466 21.30 3.13 7.91
N LEU A 467 20.97 3.81 9.02
CA LEU A 467 19.95 4.87 9.03
C LEU A 467 20.31 6.07 8.16
N PHE A 468 21.58 6.33 7.86
CA PHE A 468 21.93 7.37 6.88
C PHE A 468 21.30 7.04 5.52
N GLY A 469 21.33 5.78 5.09
CA GLY A 469 20.66 5.33 3.86
C GLY A 469 19.15 5.52 3.91
N ALA A 470 18.52 5.27 5.07
CA ALA A 470 17.10 5.52 5.27
C ALA A 470 16.74 7.01 5.15
N VAL A 471 17.52 7.87 5.80
CA VAL A 471 17.34 9.33 5.75
C VAL A 471 17.52 9.87 4.34
N TYR A 472 18.55 9.40 3.60
CA TYR A 472 18.73 9.73 2.18
C TYR A 472 17.57 9.27 1.32
N LEU A 473 17.10 8.03 1.51
CA LEU A 473 15.96 7.48 0.77
C LEU A 473 14.71 8.35 0.99
N VAL A 474 14.41 8.71 2.24
CA VAL A 474 13.24 9.54 2.60
C VAL A 474 13.36 10.93 1.98
N ALA A 475 14.54 11.55 2.02
CA ALA A 475 14.75 12.90 1.49
C ALA A 475 14.69 12.96 -0.04
N LEU A 476 15.27 11.96 -0.72
CA LEU A 476 15.25 11.86 -2.19
C LEU A 476 13.84 11.54 -2.72
N LEU A 477 13.05 10.78 -1.96
CA LEU A 477 11.69 10.35 -2.34
C LEU A 477 10.59 11.05 -1.52
N ASN A 478 10.79 12.33 -1.20
CA ASN A 478 9.86 13.16 -0.44
C ASN A 478 8.73 13.80 -1.29
N HIS A 479 8.49 13.32 -2.52
CA HIS A 479 7.41 13.87 -3.32
C HIS A 479 6.07 13.24 -2.92
N VAL A 480 4.98 14.02 -2.88
CA VAL A 480 3.64 13.56 -2.44
C VAL A 480 3.12 12.36 -3.26
N THR A 481 3.56 12.23 -4.52
CA THR A 481 3.24 11.09 -5.40
C THR A 481 3.61 9.74 -4.79
N TYR A 482 4.68 9.67 -4.00
CA TYR A 482 5.10 8.45 -3.33
C TYR A 482 4.23 8.12 -2.12
N SER A 483 3.86 9.13 -1.31
CA SER A 483 2.93 8.98 -0.20
C SER A 483 1.52 8.58 -0.66
N LEU A 484 1.11 9.11 -1.83
CA LEU A 484 -0.14 8.79 -2.51
C LEU A 484 -0.09 7.46 -3.30
N VAL A 485 1.08 6.81 -3.39
CA VAL A 485 1.29 5.56 -4.13
C VAL A 485 0.99 5.67 -5.64
N LEU A 486 0.92 6.91 -6.17
CA LEU A 486 0.88 7.17 -7.62
C LEU A 486 2.21 6.75 -8.27
N GLN A 487 3.28 6.79 -7.49
CA GLN A 487 4.57 6.23 -7.84
C GLN A 487 5.02 5.27 -6.73
N GLN A 488 5.47 4.09 -7.13
CA GLN A 488 6.03 3.10 -6.22
C GLN A 488 7.56 3.13 -6.30
N PHE A 489 8.20 2.85 -5.16
CA PHE A 489 9.65 2.66 -5.12
C PHE A 489 10.01 1.33 -5.79
N ARG A 490 10.63 1.41 -6.96
CA ARG A 490 11.09 0.25 -7.72
C ARG A 490 12.46 -0.18 -7.20
N GLY A 491 12.64 -1.48 -6.98
CA GLY A 491 13.93 -2.04 -6.52
C GLY A 491 13.97 -2.51 -5.08
N VAL A 492 12.84 -2.54 -4.36
CA VAL A 492 12.73 -3.14 -3.02
C VAL A 492 13.31 -4.57 -3.00
N GLY A 493 13.04 -5.39 -4.02
CA GLY A 493 13.63 -6.73 -4.13
C GLY A 493 15.16 -6.73 -4.20
N ILE A 494 15.76 -5.77 -4.91
CA ILE A 494 17.22 -5.62 -5.02
C ILE A 494 17.81 -5.19 -3.66
N LEU A 495 17.13 -4.30 -2.94
CA LEU A 495 17.53 -3.85 -1.60
C LEU A 495 17.60 -5.02 -0.59
N HIS A 496 16.82 -6.08 -0.77
CA HIS A 496 16.82 -7.26 0.09
C HIS A 496 18.00 -8.21 -0.17
N LEU A 497 18.67 -8.11 -1.33
CA LEU A 497 19.72 -9.04 -1.74
C LEU A 497 21.09 -8.39 -1.84
N LEU A 498 21.17 -7.20 -2.43
CA LEU A 498 22.46 -6.61 -2.81
C LEU A 498 23.34 -6.25 -1.61
N PRO A 499 22.84 -5.74 -0.46
CA PRO A 499 23.67 -5.53 0.72
C PRO A 499 24.31 -6.83 1.24
N ILE A 500 23.58 -7.95 1.17
CA ILE A 500 24.08 -9.28 1.55
C ILE A 500 25.18 -9.69 0.58
N GLY A 501 24.95 -9.56 -0.73
CA GLY A 501 25.94 -9.86 -1.76
C GLY A 501 27.22 -9.05 -1.63
N ILE A 502 27.10 -7.73 -1.43
CA ILE A 502 28.24 -6.80 -1.28
C ILE A 502 29.02 -7.11 0.01
N ALA A 503 28.34 -7.28 1.15
CA ALA A 503 29.00 -7.62 2.39
C ALA A 503 29.68 -9.00 2.33
N GLY A 504 29.07 -9.96 1.63
CA GLY A 504 29.63 -11.30 1.41
C GLY A 504 30.86 -11.27 0.53
N LEU A 505 30.80 -10.55 -0.61
CA LEU A 505 31.94 -10.30 -1.49
C LEU A 505 33.11 -9.68 -0.72
N TYR A 506 32.82 -8.66 0.11
CA TYR A 506 33.82 -8.04 0.96
C TYR A 506 34.42 -9.03 1.96
N LEU A 507 33.58 -9.78 2.67
CA LEU A 507 34.01 -10.76 3.66
C LEU A 507 34.95 -11.81 3.08
N LEU A 508 34.61 -12.35 1.90
CA LEU A 508 35.33 -13.46 1.28
C LEU A 508 36.64 -13.03 0.60
N PHE A 509 36.68 -11.85 -0.02
CA PHE A 509 37.79 -11.48 -0.91
C PHE A 509 38.58 -10.22 -0.49
N PHE A 510 37.98 -9.33 0.30
CA PHE A 510 38.55 -7.99 0.59
C PHE A 510 38.73 -7.70 2.08
N SER A 511 38.26 -8.58 2.97
CA SER A 511 38.33 -8.36 4.42
C SER A 511 39.72 -8.62 5.03
N GLU A 512 40.61 -9.27 4.27
CA GLU A 512 42.00 -9.54 4.66
C GLU A 512 42.98 -8.60 3.94
N ASN A 513 44.05 -8.21 4.63
CA ASN A 513 45.07 -7.29 4.12
C ASN A 513 46.05 -8.02 3.16
N ASN A 514 45.51 -8.61 2.10
CA ASN A 514 46.29 -9.30 1.08
C ASN A 514 46.58 -8.37 -0.11
N THR A 515 47.72 -8.55 -0.77
CA THR A 515 48.09 -7.79 -1.97
C THR A 515 47.11 -8.12 -3.12
N TYR A 516 46.90 -7.21 -4.09
CA TYR A 516 45.97 -7.46 -5.21
C TYR A 516 46.28 -8.75 -5.99
N THR A 517 47.56 -9.10 -6.12
CA THR A 517 48.04 -10.35 -6.72
C THR A 517 47.62 -11.59 -5.92
N GLU A 518 47.70 -11.53 -4.59
CA GLU A 518 47.27 -12.60 -3.67
C GLU A 518 45.75 -12.74 -3.63
N LYS A 519 45.00 -11.63 -3.75
CA LYS A 519 43.54 -11.65 -3.90
C LYS A 519 43.14 -12.36 -5.20
N LEU A 520 43.80 -12.05 -6.32
CA LEU A 520 43.56 -12.72 -7.60
C LEU A 520 43.92 -14.21 -7.54
N ALA A 521 45.02 -14.55 -6.87
CA ALA A 521 45.42 -15.94 -6.64
C ALA A 521 44.42 -16.70 -5.75
N HIS A 522 43.88 -16.04 -4.71
CA HIS A 522 42.84 -16.61 -3.85
C HIS A 522 41.53 -16.85 -4.62
N VAL A 523 41.10 -15.91 -5.47
CA VAL A 523 39.95 -16.09 -6.36
C VAL A 523 40.17 -17.26 -7.30
N ARG A 524 41.33 -17.33 -7.97
CA ARG A 524 41.67 -18.46 -8.85
C ARG A 524 41.67 -19.78 -8.09
N ARG A 525 42.24 -19.83 -6.88
CA ARG A 525 42.28 -21.01 -6.02
C ARG A 525 40.90 -21.45 -5.53
N LEU A 526 40.01 -20.49 -5.27
CA LEU A 526 38.65 -20.77 -4.82
C LEU A 526 37.80 -21.29 -6.00
N LEU A 527 37.97 -20.70 -7.19
CA LEU A 527 37.33 -21.17 -8.43
C LEU A 527 37.91 -22.51 -8.94
N SER A 528 39.18 -22.81 -8.65
CA SER A 528 39.84 -24.08 -9.01
C SER A 528 39.81 -25.12 -7.90
N SER A 529 39.13 -24.85 -6.78
CA SER A 529 38.97 -25.80 -5.69
C SER A 529 37.93 -26.87 -6.04
N PHE A 530 38.20 -28.13 -5.67
CA PHE A 530 37.24 -29.21 -5.84
C PHE A 530 36.01 -28.92 -4.98
N ILE A 531 34.86 -28.69 -5.63
CA ILE A 531 33.59 -28.46 -4.95
C ILE A 531 33.17 -29.78 -4.31
N SER A 532 33.37 -29.91 -2.99
CA SER A 532 32.87 -31.08 -2.26
C SER A 532 31.34 -31.14 -2.32
N VAL A 533 30.76 -32.34 -2.25
CA VAL A 533 29.30 -32.54 -2.17
C VAL A 533 28.69 -31.69 -1.04
N LEU A 534 29.42 -31.52 0.08
CA LEU A 534 28.99 -30.72 1.21
C LEU A 534 28.87 -29.22 0.86
N TRP A 535 29.72 -28.68 -0.02
CA TRP A 535 29.59 -27.30 -0.52
C TRP A 535 28.36 -27.13 -1.41
N ILE A 536 28.06 -28.14 -2.24
CA ILE A 536 26.85 -28.14 -3.08
C ILE A 536 25.59 -28.19 -2.20
N VAL A 537 25.59 -29.04 -1.16
CA VAL A 537 24.48 -29.11 -0.20
C VAL A 537 24.30 -27.79 0.55
N ILE A 538 25.38 -27.17 1.04
CA ILE A 538 25.32 -25.85 1.71
C ILE A 538 24.81 -24.78 0.74
N ALA A 539 25.30 -24.76 -0.51
CA ALA A 539 24.84 -23.81 -1.52
C ALA A 539 23.37 -24.02 -1.87
N GLY A 540 22.92 -25.28 -1.99
CA GLY A 540 21.52 -25.62 -2.25
C GLY A 540 20.59 -25.20 -1.10
N VAL A 541 20.97 -25.48 0.15
CA VAL A 541 20.22 -25.03 1.34
C VAL A 541 20.22 -23.51 1.45
N GLY A 542 21.37 -22.86 1.18
CA GLY A 542 21.48 -21.41 1.17
C GLY A 542 20.58 -20.76 0.11
N LEU A 543 20.56 -21.31 -1.11
CA LEU A 543 19.68 -20.85 -2.18
C LEU A 543 18.21 -21.05 -1.82
N ALA A 544 17.84 -22.21 -1.28
CA ALA A 544 16.49 -22.47 -0.80
C ALA A 544 16.06 -21.49 0.31
N ALA A 545 16.96 -21.16 1.24
CA ALA A 545 16.72 -20.18 2.29
C ALA A 545 16.53 -18.76 1.72
N VAL A 546 17.32 -18.36 0.72
CA VAL A 546 17.18 -17.07 0.03
C VAL A 546 15.86 -17.01 -0.74
N VAL A 547 15.50 -18.06 -1.49
CA VAL A 547 14.22 -18.14 -2.22
C VAL A 547 13.04 -18.07 -1.26
N TYR A 548 13.09 -18.81 -0.15
CA TYR A 548 12.07 -18.77 0.90
C TYR A 548 11.97 -17.39 1.57
N TYR A 549 13.11 -16.75 1.83
CA TYR A 549 13.15 -15.39 2.36
C TYR A 549 12.49 -14.40 1.39
N LEU A 550 12.83 -14.46 0.10
CA LEU A 550 12.29 -13.58 -0.94
C LEU A 550 10.78 -13.78 -1.15
N SER A 551 10.31 -15.04 -1.14
CA SER A 551 8.88 -15.34 -1.26
C SER A 551 8.07 -14.86 -0.06
N ARG A 552 8.68 -14.80 1.14
CA ARG A 552 8.05 -14.24 2.34
C ARG A 552 8.13 -12.72 2.45
N THR A 553 9.03 -12.04 1.73
CA THR A 553 9.14 -10.58 1.75
C THR A 553 8.16 -9.84 0.83
N GLY A 554 7.32 -10.56 0.09
CA GLY A 554 6.25 -9.99 -0.75
C GLY A 554 4.87 -9.90 -0.06
N ASN A 555 3.94 -9.21 -0.70
CA ASN A 555 2.56 -9.00 -0.22
C ASN A 555 1.65 -10.25 -0.26
N GLU A 556 2.13 -11.39 -0.77
CA GLU A 556 1.33 -12.62 -0.95
C GLU A 556 1.74 -13.78 -0.04
N GLY A 557 2.71 -13.59 0.86
CA GLY A 557 3.15 -14.64 1.77
C GLY A 557 2.05 -15.04 2.77
N GLN A 558 1.57 -16.29 2.72
CA GLN A 558 0.63 -16.82 3.70
C GLN A 558 1.32 -17.00 5.06
N ALA A 559 0.93 -16.17 6.05
CA ALA A 559 1.33 -16.33 7.44
C ALA A 559 0.44 -17.38 8.13
N SER A 560 1.02 -18.19 9.01
CA SER A 560 0.25 -19.14 9.81
C SER A 560 -0.70 -18.41 10.78
N THR A 561 -1.75 -19.08 11.21
CA THR A 561 -2.72 -18.49 12.17
C THR A 561 -2.04 -18.07 13.47
N ILE A 562 -1.08 -18.87 13.97
CA ILE A 562 -0.28 -18.53 15.16
C ILE A 562 0.58 -17.29 14.91
N GLU A 563 1.21 -17.18 13.74
CA GLU A 563 2.00 -15.99 13.39
C GLU A 563 1.11 -14.74 13.31
N LYS A 564 -0.11 -14.84 12.78
CA LYS A 564 -1.08 -13.74 12.75
C LYS A 564 -1.53 -13.34 14.16
N MET A 565 -1.85 -14.30 15.02
CA MET A 565 -2.21 -14.04 16.42
C MET A 565 -1.07 -13.37 17.19
N PHE A 566 0.16 -13.87 17.06
CA PHE A 566 1.32 -13.24 17.69
C PHE A 566 1.56 -11.81 17.18
N ARG A 567 1.38 -11.57 15.87
CA ARG A 567 1.47 -10.23 15.29
C ARG A 567 0.39 -9.29 15.83
N SER A 568 -0.86 -9.75 15.93
CA SER A 568 -1.98 -8.99 16.49
C SER A 568 -1.76 -8.71 17.98
N PHE A 569 -1.27 -9.68 18.75
CA PHE A 569 -0.88 -9.49 20.16
C PHE A 569 0.20 -8.41 20.33
N LEU A 570 1.27 -8.46 19.53
CA LEU A 570 2.32 -7.44 19.56
C LEU A 570 1.78 -6.06 19.20
N GLU A 571 0.88 -5.99 18.22
CA GLU A 571 0.25 -4.74 17.78
C GLU A 571 -0.66 -4.14 18.86
N ASN A 572 -1.52 -4.94 19.46
CA ASN A 572 -2.42 -4.49 20.53
C ASN A 572 -1.67 -4.09 21.80
N THR A 573 -0.50 -4.70 22.06
CA THR A 573 0.32 -4.39 23.24
C THR A 573 1.23 -3.18 23.03
N LEU A 574 1.88 -3.09 21.88
CA LEU A 574 2.91 -2.07 21.60
C LEU A 574 2.38 -0.89 20.76
N GLY A 575 1.15 -0.97 20.27
CA GLY A 575 0.55 -0.02 19.33
C GLY A 575 1.10 -0.15 17.91
N VAL A 576 2.42 -0.27 17.73
CA VAL A 576 3.08 -0.44 16.42
C VAL A 576 3.78 -1.78 16.38
N ARG A 577 3.44 -2.60 15.38
CA ARG A 577 4.02 -3.93 15.20
C ARG A 577 5.51 -3.85 14.83
N PRO A 578 6.43 -4.43 15.63
CA PRO A 578 7.84 -4.56 15.25
C PRO A 578 8.04 -5.62 14.17
N ARG A 579 9.12 -5.51 13.38
CA ARG A 579 9.49 -6.53 12.40
C ARG A 579 10.09 -7.74 13.11
N THR A 580 9.35 -8.85 13.11
CA THR A 580 9.74 -10.10 13.78
C THR A 580 11.12 -10.60 13.38
N LYS A 581 11.49 -10.50 12.10
CA LYS A 581 12.82 -10.90 11.59
C LYS A 581 13.98 -10.09 12.19
N GLU A 582 13.75 -8.83 12.54
CA GLU A 582 14.78 -7.93 13.08
C GLU A 582 15.12 -8.32 14.52
N PHE A 583 14.12 -8.34 15.40
CA PHE A 583 14.34 -8.54 16.84
C PHE A 583 14.47 -10.01 17.25
N LEU A 584 13.88 -10.97 16.53
CA LEU A 584 14.00 -12.39 16.89
C LEU A 584 15.26 -13.04 16.34
N VAL A 585 15.78 -12.59 15.20
CA VAL A 585 16.85 -13.28 14.47
C VAL A 585 18.03 -12.35 14.19
N ALA A 586 17.81 -11.29 13.42
CA ALA A 586 18.93 -10.56 12.84
C ALA A 586 19.79 -9.79 13.86
N HIS A 587 19.19 -8.91 14.67
CA HIS A 587 19.93 -8.14 15.68
C HIS A 587 20.52 -9.02 16.81
N PRO A 588 19.80 -10.04 17.32
CA PRO A 588 20.38 -10.98 18.29
C PRO A 588 21.62 -11.72 17.76
N ILE A 589 21.56 -12.25 16.52
CA ILE A 589 22.69 -12.95 15.90
C ILE A 589 23.85 -11.99 15.62
N PHE A 590 23.55 -10.77 15.17
CA PHE A 590 24.56 -9.73 14.99
C PHE A 590 25.30 -9.44 16.31
N LEU A 591 24.55 -9.25 17.40
CA LEU A 591 25.09 -8.95 18.72
C LEU A 591 25.94 -10.10 19.26
N LEU A 592 25.46 -11.34 19.13
CA LEU A 592 26.21 -12.54 19.50
C LEU A 592 27.50 -12.70 18.67
N GLY A 593 27.42 -12.48 17.35
CA GLY A 593 28.57 -12.55 16.45
C GLY A 593 29.62 -11.50 16.80
N ALA A 594 29.21 -10.28 17.12
CA ALA A 594 30.10 -9.22 17.58
C ALA A 594 30.73 -9.54 18.96
N TYR A 595 29.94 -10.05 19.91
CA TYR A 595 30.43 -10.51 21.22
C TYR A 595 31.54 -11.55 21.08
N LEU A 596 31.28 -12.60 20.30
CA LEU A 596 32.22 -13.69 20.09
C LEU A 596 33.45 -13.25 19.30
N SER A 597 33.34 -12.22 18.46
CA SER A 597 34.45 -11.70 17.65
C SER A 597 35.60 -11.11 18.46
N VAL A 598 35.37 -10.74 19.73
CA VAL A 598 36.46 -10.32 20.64
C VAL A 598 37.41 -11.48 20.96
N ARG A 599 36.89 -12.73 20.98
CA ARG A 599 37.65 -13.93 21.32
C ARG A 599 37.96 -14.83 20.12
N TYR A 600 37.06 -14.87 19.14
CA TYR A 600 37.10 -15.80 18.01
C TYR A 600 36.97 -15.05 16.69
N ARG A 601 38.06 -14.97 15.92
CA ARG A 601 38.09 -14.27 14.62
C ARG A 601 37.07 -14.80 13.60
N HIS A 602 36.71 -16.08 13.67
CA HIS A 602 35.72 -16.70 12.79
C HIS A 602 34.26 -16.33 13.14
N ALA A 603 33.99 -15.69 14.28
CA ALA A 603 32.64 -15.22 14.61
C ALA A 603 32.13 -14.10 13.67
N VAL A 604 33.01 -13.56 12.81
CA VAL A 604 32.67 -12.60 11.75
C VAL A 604 31.60 -13.13 10.78
N TYR A 605 31.47 -14.44 10.58
CA TYR A 605 30.41 -15.03 9.74
C TYR A 605 29.02 -14.91 10.40
N LEU A 606 28.93 -14.95 11.73
CA LEU A 606 27.67 -14.66 12.45
C LEU A 606 27.32 -13.18 12.34
N LEU A 607 28.33 -12.30 12.43
CA LEU A 607 28.14 -10.86 12.23
C LEU A 607 27.58 -10.57 10.82
N PHE A 608 28.05 -11.29 9.80
CA PHE A 608 27.54 -11.20 8.44
C PHE A 608 26.06 -11.59 8.30
N ILE A 609 25.57 -12.60 9.02
CA ILE A 609 24.13 -12.94 9.01
C ILE A 609 23.27 -11.74 9.46
N GLY A 610 23.79 -10.94 10.38
CA GLY A 610 23.14 -9.72 10.86
C GLY A 610 22.97 -8.60 9.83
N VAL A 611 23.53 -8.72 8.61
CA VAL A 611 23.25 -7.82 7.47
C VAL A 611 21.75 -7.73 7.21
N ILE A 612 21.01 -8.82 7.41
CA ILE A 612 19.54 -8.88 7.23
C ILE A 612 18.84 -7.83 8.11
N GLY A 613 19.33 -7.62 9.34
CA GLY A 613 18.76 -6.64 10.25
C GLY A 613 19.08 -5.22 9.79
N GLN A 614 20.33 -4.97 9.42
CA GLN A 614 20.80 -3.65 8.99
C GLN A 614 20.14 -3.17 7.70
N LEU A 615 19.94 -4.05 6.71
CA LEU A 615 19.18 -3.70 5.51
C LEU A 615 17.68 -3.55 5.80
N SER A 616 17.14 -4.30 6.77
CA SER A 616 15.72 -4.22 7.13
C SER A 616 15.36 -2.88 7.81
N LEU A 617 16.31 -2.27 8.52
CA LEU A 617 16.16 -0.90 9.03
C LEU A 617 15.90 0.08 7.88
N VAL A 618 16.64 -0.03 6.78
CA VAL A 618 16.47 0.85 5.61
C VAL A 618 15.19 0.51 4.83
N ASP A 619 14.91 -0.78 4.64
CA ASP A 619 13.71 -1.26 3.97
C ASP A 619 12.41 -0.81 4.68
N THR A 620 12.45 -0.60 5.99
CA THR A 620 11.30 -0.06 6.73
C THR A 620 10.84 1.29 6.14
N PHE A 621 11.79 2.13 5.69
CA PHE A 621 11.50 3.43 5.08
C PHE A 621 11.29 3.36 3.57
N ALA A 622 11.62 2.23 2.92
CA ALA A 622 11.32 2.00 1.51
C ALA A 622 9.81 1.88 1.24
N HIS A 623 9.02 1.58 2.28
CA HIS A 623 7.55 1.62 2.26
C HIS A 623 7.07 3.07 2.44
N LEU A 624 7.23 3.89 1.39
CA LEU A 624 7.02 5.34 1.43
C LEU A 624 5.60 5.79 1.80
N HIS A 625 4.63 4.87 1.83
CA HIS A 625 3.27 5.14 2.24
C HIS A 625 3.03 5.01 3.75
N THR A 626 3.96 4.39 4.48
CA THR A 626 3.90 4.29 5.93
C THR A 626 4.39 5.59 6.55
N PRO A 627 3.65 6.21 7.49
CA PRO A 627 4.08 7.44 8.13
C PRO A 627 5.46 7.30 8.78
N LEU A 628 6.29 8.34 8.67
CA LEU A 628 7.68 8.30 9.13
C LEU A 628 7.81 7.96 10.62
N HIS A 629 6.93 8.50 11.46
CA HIS A 629 6.94 8.23 12.90
C HIS A 629 6.62 6.77 13.23
N ILE A 630 5.71 6.12 12.49
CA ILE A 630 5.41 4.68 12.63
C ILE A 630 6.63 3.85 12.26
N SER A 631 7.31 4.21 11.16
CA SER A 631 8.55 3.57 10.73
C SER A 631 9.67 3.70 11.78
N LEU A 632 9.81 4.87 12.41
CA LEU A 632 10.76 5.12 13.50
C LEU A 632 10.45 4.25 14.74
N ILE A 633 9.20 4.18 15.18
CA ILE A 633 8.81 3.35 16.33
C ILE A 633 9.14 1.87 16.06
N ARG A 634 8.83 1.39 14.85
CA ARG A 634 9.08 0.01 14.43
C ARG A 634 10.55 -0.38 14.53
N ILE A 635 11.46 0.47 14.05
CA ILE A 635 12.91 0.21 14.14
C ILE A 635 13.42 0.30 15.57
N SER A 636 12.88 1.21 16.40
CA SER A 636 13.26 1.35 17.80
C SER A 636 12.90 0.09 18.58
N TYR A 637 11.71 -0.45 18.39
CA TYR A 637 11.33 -1.75 18.96
C TYR A 637 12.20 -2.89 18.41
N GLY A 638 12.48 -2.90 17.11
CA GLY A 638 13.38 -3.87 16.48
C GLY A 638 14.75 -3.93 17.16
N LEU A 639 15.37 -2.77 17.39
CA LEU A 639 16.69 -2.65 18.01
C LEU A 639 16.67 -2.95 19.51
N VAL A 640 15.71 -2.42 20.27
CA VAL A 640 15.65 -2.61 21.73
C VAL A 640 15.34 -4.06 22.07
N LEU A 641 14.29 -4.64 21.49
CA LEU A 641 13.94 -6.05 21.73
C LEU A 641 15.03 -6.97 21.20
N GLY A 642 15.63 -6.64 20.05
CA GLY A 642 16.74 -7.40 19.47
C GLY A 642 17.99 -7.39 20.34
N ALA A 643 18.31 -6.25 20.98
CA ALA A 643 19.40 -6.15 21.93
C ALA A 643 19.13 -6.98 23.19
N ILE A 644 17.91 -6.91 23.76
CA ILE A 644 17.51 -7.70 24.93
C ILE A 644 17.64 -9.20 24.64
N ILE A 645 17.07 -9.68 23.53
CA ILE A 645 17.15 -11.09 23.15
C ILE A 645 18.60 -11.49 22.85
N GLY A 646 19.39 -10.63 22.19
CA GLY A 646 20.80 -10.89 21.96
C GLY A 646 21.62 -11.01 23.25
N LEU A 647 21.32 -10.22 24.29
CA LEU A 647 21.94 -10.36 25.61
C LEU A 647 21.56 -11.70 26.28
N VAL A 648 20.30 -12.12 26.15
CA VAL A 648 19.85 -13.45 26.60
C VAL A 648 20.60 -14.56 25.86
N LEU A 649 20.79 -14.44 24.55
CA LEU A 649 21.57 -15.41 23.77
C LEU A 649 23.04 -15.45 24.20
N ILE A 650 23.65 -14.31 24.52
CA ILE A 650 25.02 -14.26 25.05
C ILE A 650 25.10 -14.95 26.41
N ALA A 651 24.13 -14.70 27.31
CA ALA A 651 24.06 -15.35 28.61
C ALA A 651 23.89 -16.87 28.48
N ALA A 652 23.00 -17.32 27.60
CA ALA A 652 22.81 -18.73 27.29
C ALA A 652 24.09 -19.37 26.74
N TRP A 653 24.78 -18.69 25.81
CA TRP A 653 26.06 -19.14 25.27
C TRP A 653 27.14 -19.30 26.35
N GLU A 654 27.27 -18.33 27.26
CA GLU A 654 28.22 -18.41 28.38
C GLU A 654 27.88 -19.57 29.33
N ILE A 655 26.61 -19.79 29.64
CA ILE A 655 26.18 -20.92 30.48
C ILE A 655 26.53 -22.25 29.79
N ILE A 656 26.17 -22.41 28.52
CA ILE A 656 26.44 -23.63 27.75
C ILE A 656 27.94 -23.89 27.67
N THR A 657 28.75 -22.87 27.34
CA THR A 657 30.20 -23.05 27.22
C THR A 657 30.88 -23.33 28.56
N ARG A 658 30.41 -22.76 29.67
CA ARG A 658 30.90 -23.08 31.03
C ARG A 658 30.51 -24.50 31.43
N SER A 659 29.27 -24.91 31.20
CA SER A 659 28.77 -26.26 31.48
C SER A 659 29.51 -27.29 30.63
N TRP A 660 29.70 -27.03 29.33
CA TRP A 660 30.46 -27.89 28.43
C TRP A 660 31.93 -28.04 28.87
N LYS A 661 32.59 -26.94 29.23
CA LYS A 661 33.97 -27.01 29.74
C LYS A 661 34.06 -27.81 31.04
N ARG A 662 33.08 -27.64 31.95
CA ARG A 662 32.98 -28.44 33.19
C ARG A 662 32.69 -29.92 32.92
N TRP A 663 31.95 -30.25 31.85
CA TRP A 663 31.62 -31.62 31.45
C TRP A 663 32.74 -32.33 30.69
N VAL A 664 33.54 -31.61 29.89
CA VAL A 664 34.61 -32.20 29.05
C VAL A 664 35.96 -32.24 29.76
N GLN A 665 36.28 -31.30 30.65
CA GLN A 665 37.53 -31.32 31.41
C GLN A 665 37.76 -32.56 32.32
N PRO A 666 36.76 -33.29 32.85
CA PRO A 666 37.01 -34.47 33.67
C PRO A 666 37.44 -35.73 32.89
N GLN A 667 37.33 -35.76 31.55
CA GLN A 667 37.58 -36.99 30.77
C GLN A 667 38.92 -37.05 30.02
N PHE A 668 39.72 -35.97 30.01
CA PHE A 668 41.04 -35.93 29.37
C PHE A 668 42.22 -35.85 30.36
N SER A 669 41.99 -36.15 31.65
CA SER A 669 43.05 -36.30 32.66
C SER A 669 43.10 -37.72 33.25
N LYS A 670 43.17 -38.73 32.39
CA LYS A 670 43.67 -40.06 32.76
C LYS A 670 44.67 -40.53 31.72
#